data_AF-A8Y1F5-F1
#
_entry.id   AF-A8Y1F5-F1
#
_cell.length_a   1.000
_cell.length_b   1.000
_cell.length_c   1.000
_cell.angle_alpha   90.00
_cell.angle_beta   90.00
_cell.angle_gamma   90.00
#
_symmetry.space_group_name_H-M   'P 1'
#
loop_
_entity.id
_entity.type
_entity.pdbx_description
1 polymer ?
#
loop_
_entity_poly.entity_id
_entity_poly.type
_entity_poly.pdbx_seq_one_letter_code
_entity_poly.pdbx_strand_id
1 'polypeptide(L)'
;MRRKPIFLLLLFLLVLSINATDQPPDECPKFCKCAPDPVQPTAKLLLCDYSTNGTVVPLADANYNNQISNIRSLFITCDQRQFRFPDAYFKSLTALHHLRIVGCHMTHFSVKLFEDLSSLRTLELDQMSPPSTGAFEMTEDALMPLARLEKFSLTRSFNVELPQRLLCSLPHLQVLNLSTNGLPTLRREETCVAQQLLIVDVSRNQLTSIEQFLRGVPAIRQISLAHNSIAQLDASTATPFLQQLDAENNRIQESISLPDTVVHVNLAGNLLRKIPDAVSTLPSLVALNVSRNEIESGNSSVLASSELEMLDASYNNLDQLPTEWLQNCDKRIAHLHLEHNRIQEIPGGVLSNATNLQTLDISSNRLRVFADSILPENSKIGNLRLSNNSLEVLEPKSLEGLKLEHLDLSHNKLSEIPSAIAKVEQLKKLDLSNNQISKLYQYVLNKIKQLHTVDLSNNQLQSIGPYIFSDSSELHSLDVSNNEISLLFKDAFARCPKLRKITMRNNRIKSLDEGLSEASGLRRLDVSNNLIVVLKWSALPENLEILLADNNDINLLTASTSSKLSLKTVSLATNRITVMNAEQIPNSLESFDVSFNRIARLGKGAFGEKSQLRKLNLKGNQLTVVPTESIRILEGVHPVKLEISQNPLICDCQMTWLLSSGKTSRIQILDDAQCHHAIDQHPIPLKSLQKKDLLCPYQSICEPECICCQYGNCDCKSVCPASCRCFRDEQFNINIVRCAGSNTTVPKREFVVSELPVSATEIILSGVTLPQLRTHSFIGRLRLQRLHINGTGLRNIQTKAFHTLPSLKTLDLSDNALLSLTGDEFLKCPELQQLFLNGNRFSSLTRGIFEKLPNLKHLTLHNNSFEDVPRVISSLSKISLSGNPLRCDCSAKDEQYRHSAGSAHQQPFWEHNAAEWFAQHRELVVDFQAVECWENVTKAFLTNDTTVLSAYPPNVGPDVFVMRMEEFLRDYNTTICVPFSSGFFGQDPQNSIIFVIVSVSIAVLLCILVVLAVSFVRKSHDAINQRRYKASSLNCSTSAGSSPLPIPLLSYHAFVSYSKKDEKMVVDQLCRPLEDEDYQLCLLHRDGPTYNSNLHAISDELIAQMDSSQCLILVLTKHFLENEWKTLQIKTSHQLFAKNRSKRVIAVLGDGVDANLLDDELGQILRKHTRIEMRSHLFWTLLHSSLPSRLPLPPNDDSSQLYSDIYGIVPSDVV
;
A
#
# COMPACT_ATOMS: atom_id res chain seq x y z
N MET A 1 4.45 45.95 2.33
CA MET A 1 5.76 45.72 1.65
C MET A 1 6.81 45.44 2.71
N ARG A 2 7.60 44.37 2.78
CA ARG A 2 7.76 43.11 2.05
C ARG A 2 8.07 42.08 3.15
N ARG A 3 7.38 40.94 3.18
CA ARG A 3 7.77 39.77 3.99
C ARG A 3 8.12 38.62 3.05
N LYS A 4 9.15 37.89 3.49
CA LYS A 4 9.70 36.58 3.06
C LYS A 4 10.91 36.61 2.12
N PRO A 5 11.91 35.72 2.30
CA PRO A 5 12.19 34.90 3.49
C PRO A 5 13.69 34.83 3.90
N ILE A 6 13.91 34.68 5.21
CA ILE A 6 15.19 34.33 5.86
C ILE A 6 15.61 32.86 5.56
N PHE A 7 14.86 32.14 4.73
CA PHE A 7 15.15 30.76 4.35
C PHE A 7 16.21 30.60 3.24
N LEU A 8 16.65 31.70 2.62
CA LEU A 8 17.71 31.68 1.60
C LEU A 8 19.10 32.06 2.13
N LEU A 9 19.21 32.64 3.34
CA LEU A 9 20.51 33.01 3.92
C LEU A 9 21.24 31.79 4.52
N LEU A 10 20.50 30.81 5.03
CA LEU A 10 21.05 29.55 5.57
C LEU A 10 21.51 28.57 4.47
N LEU A 11 20.95 28.67 3.26
CA LEU A 11 21.41 27.88 2.11
C LEU A 11 22.58 28.53 1.36
N PHE A 12 22.73 29.86 1.45
CA PHE A 12 23.88 30.58 0.87
C PHE A 12 25.14 30.49 1.74
N LEU A 13 25.00 30.26 3.05
CA LEU A 13 26.12 29.98 3.96
C LEU A 13 26.67 28.54 3.85
N LEU A 14 25.98 27.63 3.15
CA LEU A 14 26.43 26.26 2.91
C LEU A 14 27.11 26.06 1.55
N VAL A 15 27.27 27.12 0.73
CA VAL A 15 27.86 27.03 -0.63
C VAL A 15 29.09 27.93 -0.83
N LEU A 16 29.58 28.60 0.21
CA LEU A 16 30.85 29.35 0.16
C LEU A 16 31.80 28.94 1.29
N SER A 17 32.30 27.70 1.21
CA SER A 17 33.53 27.30 1.91
C SER A 17 34.25 26.19 1.14
N ILE A 18 34.58 26.46 -0.11
CA ILE A 18 35.66 25.76 -0.81
C ILE A 18 36.54 26.85 -1.42
N ASN A 19 37.81 26.85 -1.00
CA ASN A 19 38.92 27.73 -1.38
C ASN A 19 39.05 29.08 -0.65
N ALA A 20 39.66 29.02 0.53
CA ALA A 20 40.63 30.01 0.98
C ALA A 20 41.67 29.27 1.84
N THR A 21 42.79 28.87 1.21
CA THR A 21 44.15 29.38 1.47
C THR A 21 44.79 28.83 2.74
N ASP A 22 45.80 27.98 2.52
CA ASP A 22 46.79 27.50 3.47
C ASP A 22 47.24 28.59 4.47
N GLN A 23 46.85 28.41 5.72
CA GLN A 23 47.62 28.82 6.89
C GLN A 23 47.76 27.60 7.80
N PRO A 24 48.91 27.44 8.49
CA PRO A 24 49.18 26.25 9.30
C PRO A 24 48.14 26.10 10.42
N PRO A 25 47.86 24.87 10.89
CA PRO A 25 46.87 24.65 11.93
C PRO A 25 47.36 25.31 13.22
N ASP A 26 46.65 26.33 13.70
CA ASP A 26 46.75 26.74 15.10
C ASP A 26 46.37 25.51 15.95
N GLU A 27 47.35 24.91 16.63
CA GLU A 27 47.14 23.74 17.48
C GLU A 27 46.17 24.09 18.62
N CYS A 28 44.91 23.67 18.50
CA CYS A 28 43.94 23.78 19.59
C CYS A 28 44.22 22.73 20.68
N PRO A 29 43.86 23.00 21.95
CA PRO A 29 43.94 22.03 23.04
C PRO A 29 43.26 20.71 22.68
N LYS A 30 43.84 19.59 23.14
CA LYS A 30 43.32 18.25 22.90
C LYS A 30 41.86 18.13 23.37
N PHE A 31 41.00 17.53 22.55
CA PHE A 31 39.53 17.43 22.74
C PHE A 31 38.75 18.76 22.57
N CYS A 32 39.40 19.84 22.14
CA CYS A 32 38.75 21.10 21.83
C CYS A 32 38.98 21.54 20.38
N LYS A 33 38.02 22.30 19.84
CA LYS A 33 38.08 22.95 18.52
C LYS A 33 38.05 24.46 18.72
N CYS A 34 38.93 25.19 18.03
CA CYS A 34 38.89 26.64 18.01
C CYS A 34 38.03 27.12 16.83
N ALA A 35 37.15 28.06 17.09
CA ALA A 35 36.33 28.73 16.09
C ALA A 35 36.42 30.25 16.31
N PRO A 36 36.14 31.09 15.30
CA PRO A 36 35.92 32.51 15.53
C PRO A 36 34.71 32.71 16.46
N ASP A 37 34.83 33.64 17.42
CA ASP A 37 33.75 33.92 18.37
C ASP A 37 32.57 34.61 17.66
N PRO A 38 31.35 34.06 17.77
CA PRO A 38 30.17 34.64 17.11
C PRO A 38 29.76 36.01 17.67
N VAL A 39 30.19 36.37 18.89
CA VAL A 39 29.88 37.65 19.54
C VAL A 39 30.95 38.70 19.19
N GLN A 40 32.21 38.28 19.02
CA GLN A 40 33.31 39.16 18.64
C GLN A 40 34.26 38.45 17.65
N PRO A 41 34.14 38.70 16.34
CA PRO A 41 34.90 37.97 15.31
C PRO A 41 36.43 38.07 15.44
N THR A 42 36.94 39.04 16.19
CA THR A 42 38.37 39.24 16.49
C THR A 42 38.90 38.39 17.65
N ALA A 43 38.02 37.70 18.38
CA ALA A 43 38.34 36.80 19.49
C ALA A 43 38.08 35.34 19.09
N LYS A 44 38.69 34.40 19.83
CA LYS A 44 38.51 32.96 19.58
C LYS A 44 37.49 32.38 20.58
N LEU A 45 36.61 31.52 20.06
CA LEU A 45 35.72 30.63 20.79
C LEU A 45 36.37 29.25 20.88
N LEU A 46 36.40 28.68 22.08
CA LEU A 46 36.88 27.31 22.31
C LEU A 46 35.68 26.37 22.56
N LEU A 47 35.58 25.30 21.77
CA LEU A 47 34.53 24.27 21.85
C LEU A 47 35.15 22.96 22.32
N CYS A 48 34.93 22.55 23.57
CA CYS A 48 35.50 21.33 24.15
C CYS A 48 34.43 20.23 24.30
N ASP A 49 34.74 19.02 23.82
CA ASP A 49 33.86 17.85 23.86
C ASP A 49 34.56 16.68 24.57
N TYR A 50 34.03 16.31 25.73
CA TYR A 50 34.56 15.26 26.60
C TYR A 50 33.70 13.98 26.58
N SER A 51 33.04 13.68 25.46
CA SER A 51 32.18 12.49 25.28
C SER A 51 32.93 11.14 25.23
N THR A 52 34.19 11.11 24.79
CA THR A 52 34.98 9.86 24.69
C THR A 52 35.89 9.65 25.90
N ASN A 53 35.97 8.42 26.45
CA ASN A 53 36.78 8.00 27.62
C ASN A 53 38.22 8.57 27.62
N GLY A 54 38.40 9.74 28.23
CA GLY A 54 39.68 10.42 28.38
C GLY A 54 39.75 11.13 29.73
N THR A 55 40.91 11.06 30.38
CA THR A 55 41.20 11.84 31.59
C THR A 55 41.18 13.33 31.28
N VAL A 56 40.37 14.11 32.02
CA VAL A 56 40.28 15.57 31.87
C VAL A 56 41.60 16.20 32.30
N VAL A 57 42.34 16.76 31.35
CA VAL A 57 43.55 17.54 31.62
C VAL A 57 43.15 19.02 31.73
N PRO A 58 43.69 19.79 32.71
CA PRO A 58 43.50 21.24 32.76
C PRO A 58 43.86 21.90 31.43
N LEU A 59 43.06 22.87 30.97
CA LEU A 59 43.37 23.65 29.76
C LEU A 59 44.71 24.43 29.88
N ALA A 60 45.22 24.56 31.10
CA ALA A 60 46.46 25.23 31.47
C ALA A 60 47.69 24.31 31.45
N ASP A 61 47.84 23.43 30.45
CA ASP A 61 49.09 22.68 30.24
C ASP A 61 50.12 23.54 29.49
N ALA A 62 51.41 23.41 29.83
CA ALA A 62 52.46 24.40 29.53
C ALA A 62 52.70 24.73 28.04
N ASN A 63 52.15 23.93 27.11
CA ASN A 63 52.36 24.08 25.67
C ASN A 63 51.44 25.11 24.97
N TYR A 64 50.34 25.56 25.60
CA TYR A 64 49.32 26.41 24.95
C TYR A 64 49.25 27.85 25.47
N ASN A 65 50.09 28.23 26.45
CA ASN A 65 50.01 29.51 27.18
C ASN A 65 50.03 30.78 26.31
N ASN A 66 50.66 30.75 25.13
CA ASN A 66 50.70 31.92 24.23
C ASN A 66 49.44 32.10 23.37
N GLN A 67 48.56 31.09 23.26
CA GLN A 67 47.34 31.13 22.43
C GLN A 67 46.04 31.33 23.21
N ILE A 68 46.08 31.15 24.54
CA ILE A 68 44.90 31.15 25.43
C ILE A 68 44.47 32.57 25.86
N SER A 69 45.35 33.57 25.78
CA SER A 69 45.09 34.94 26.25
C SER A 69 44.01 35.70 25.46
N ASN A 70 43.66 35.26 24.24
CA ASN A 70 42.65 35.89 23.38
C ASN A 70 41.32 35.10 23.31
N ILE A 71 41.12 34.13 24.20
CA ILE A 71 39.87 33.35 24.28
C ILE A 71 38.86 34.13 25.12
N ARG A 72 37.72 34.50 24.53
CA ARG A 72 36.64 35.22 25.21
C ARG A 72 35.39 34.38 25.46
N SER A 73 35.21 33.31 24.70
CA SER A 73 34.10 32.36 24.87
C SER A 73 34.61 30.92 24.96
N LEU A 74 34.04 30.14 25.89
CA LEU A 74 34.38 28.74 26.12
C LEU A 74 33.11 27.92 26.33
N PHE A 75 32.88 26.94 25.46
CA PHE A 75 31.76 26.00 25.59
C PHE A 75 32.28 24.59 25.84
N ILE A 76 31.74 23.94 26.87
CA ILE A 76 32.12 22.61 27.33
C ILE A 76 30.92 21.69 27.25
N THR A 77 31.10 20.54 26.63
CA THR A 77 30.10 19.47 26.56
C THR A 77 30.66 18.20 27.20
N CYS A 78 29.86 17.59 28.07
CA CYS A 78 30.18 16.36 28.79
C CYS A 78 29.13 15.27 28.49
N ASP A 79 29.53 14.00 28.53
CA ASP A 79 28.62 12.83 28.41
C ASP A 79 28.89 11.76 29.49
N GLN A 80 29.86 12.01 30.38
CA GLN A 80 30.34 11.02 31.34
C GLN A 80 29.47 10.99 32.61
N ARG A 81 29.06 9.79 33.06
CA ARG A 81 28.34 9.57 34.33
C ARG A 81 29.12 9.98 35.59
N GLN A 82 30.44 10.20 35.48
CA GLN A 82 31.31 10.65 36.58
C GLN A 82 32.33 11.69 36.07
N PHE A 83 31.84 12.81 35.54
CA PHE A 83 32.70 13.94 35.18
C PHE A 83 33.06 14.76 36.44
N ARG A 84 34.31 15.18 36.61
CA ARG A 84 34.70 16.13 37.67
C ARG A 84 35.75 17.09 37.13
N PHE A 85 35.51 18.39 37.24
CA PHE A 85 36.52 19.39 36.90
C PHE A 85 37.69 19.30 37.89
N PRO A 86 38.95 19.27 37.40
CA PRO A 86 40.12 19.51 38.25
C PRO A 86 40.05 20.91 38.89
N ASP A 87 40.57 21.05 40.10
CA ASP A 87 40.82 22.38 40.66
C ASP A 87 41.74 23.17 39.72
N ALA A 88 41.50 24.48 39.57
CA ALA A 88 42.26 25.37 38.68
C ALA A 88 42.15 25.05 37.17
N TYR A 89 41.11 24.34 36.71
CA TYR A 89 40.88 24.06 35.29
C TYR A 89 40.88 25.33 34.40
N PHE A 90 40.40 26.47 34.93
CA PHE A 90 40.31 27.75 34.21
C PHE A 90 41.46 28.74 34.48
N LYS A 91 42.53 28.34 35.18
CA LYS A 91 43.57 29.24 35.74
C LYS A 91 44.32 30.15 34.76
N SER A 92 44.23 29.89 33.45
CA SER A 92 44.87 30.71 32.40
C SER A 92 43.87 31.51 31.55
N LEU A 93 42.56 31.42 31.81
CA LEU A 93 41.48 32.02 31.02
C LEU A 93 40.94 33.32 31.64
N THR A 94 41.82 34.21 32.08
CA THR A 94 41.46 35.43 32.83
C THR A 94 40.69 36.47 32.00
N ALA A 95 40.74 36.38 30.67
CA ALA A 95 40.01 37.24 29.72
C ALA A 95 38.65 36.69 29.30
N LEU A 96 38.21 35.55 29.85
CA LEU A 96 36.96 34.88 29.47
C LEU A 96 35.75 35.73 29.88
N HIS A 97 34.85 35.97 28.92
CA HIS A 97 33.62 36.72 29.12
C HIS A 97 32.37 35.81 29.12
N HIS A 98 32.40 34.72 28.36
CA HIS A 98 31.28 33.79 28.23
C HIS A 98 31.72 32.34 28.46
N LEU A 99 31.10 31.68 29.43
CA LEU A 99 31.31 30.28 29.74
C LEU A 99 29.98 29.53 29.65
N ARG A 100 29.95 28.46 28.85
CA ARG A 100 28.80 27.55 28.76
C ARG A 100 29.22 26.12 29.07
N ILE A 101 28.49 25.45 29.95
CA ILE A 101 28.74 24.07 30.36
C ILE A 101 27.46 23.27 30.17
N VAL A 102 27.52 22.15 29.44
CA VAL A 102 26.36 21.34 29.08
C VAL A 102 26.59 19.86 29.38
N GLY A 103 25.62 19.21 30.02
CA GLY A 103 25.57 17.74 30.16
C GLY A 103 26.55 17.14 31.16
N CYS A 104 27.09 17.95 32.08
CA CYS A 104 28.11 17.47 33.03
C CYS A 104 27.46 16.91 34.30
N HIS A 105 27.70 15.63 34.58
CA HIS A 105 27.14 14.94 35.73
C HIS A 105 27.97 15.17 37.01
N MET A 106 27.55 16.08 37.90
CA MET A 106 28.28 16.47 39.13
C MET A 106 27.34 16.78 40.29
N THR A 107 27.84 16.69 41.53
CA THR A 107 27.07 17.05 42.74
C THR A 107 27.21 18.52 43.14
N HIS A 108 28.39 19.12 42.98
CA HIS A 108 28.67 20.53 43.29
C HIS A 108 29.90 21.02 42.50
N PHE A 109 30.10 22.34 42.42
CA PHE A 109 31.36 22.93 41.96
C PHE A 109 32.35 23.12 43.12
N SER A 110 33.64 22.92 42.86
CA SER A 110 34.71 23.30 43.80
C SER A 110 34.76 24.83 43.93
N VAL A 111 34.96 25.33 45.15
CA VAL A 111 35.09 26.77 45.42
C VAL A 111 36.23 27.41 44.61
N LYS A 112 37.29 26.63 44.32
CA LYS A 112 38.46 27.08 43.56
C LYS A 112 38.28 27.03 42.04
N LEU A 113 37.14 26.53 41.54
CA LEU A 113 36.96 26.33 40.10
C LEU A 113 36.92 27.67 39.36
N PHE A 114 36.18 28.64 39.89
CA PHE A 114 35.92 29.93 39.24
C PHE A 114 36.81 31.09 39.73
N GLU A 115 37.79 30.81 40.59
CA GLU A 115 38.62 31.82 41.28
C GLU A 115 39.32 32.81 40.33
N ASP A 116 39.81 32.31 39.17
CA ASP A 116 40.54 33.11 38.19
C ASP A 116 39.65 33.77 37.11
N LEU A 117 38.32 33.58 37.15
CA LEU A 117 37.36 34.05 36.12
C LEU A 117 36.70 35.41 36.44
N SER A 118 37.46 36.36 36.98
CA SER A 118 36.94 37.67 37.40
C SER A 118 36.38 38.56 36.26
N SER A 119 36.72 38.28 35.00
CA SER A 119 36.20 39.01 33.81
C SER A 119 34.89 38.44 33.25
N LEU A 120 34.40 37.32 33.79
CA LEU A 120 33.25 36.61 33.24
C LEU A 120 31.98 37.44 33.37
N ARG A 121 31.23 37.57 32.26
CA ARG A 121 29.97 38.31 32.21
C ARG A 121 28.76 37.41 32.01
N THR A 122 28.93 36.28 31.33
CA THR A 122 27.86 35.30 31.09
C THR A 122 28.30 33.91 31.50
N LEU A 123 27.51 33.27 32.36
CA LEU A 123 27.67 31.89 32.77
C LEU A 123 26.38 31.14 32.45
N GLU A 124 26.47 30.13 31.59
CA GLU A 124 25.36 29.26 31.21
C GLU A 124 25.65 27.81 31.59
N LEU A 125 24.80 27.25 32.42
CA LEU A 125 24.87 25.88 32.90
C LEU A 125 23.61 25.15 32.42
N ASP A 126 23.78 24.00 31.79
CA ASP A 126 22.69 23.29 31.15
C ASP A 126 22.79 21.79 31.35
N GLN A 127 21.66 21.14 31.65
CA GLN A 127 21.62 19.69 31.91
C GLN A 127 22.58 19.24 33.02
N MET A 128 22.69 20.04 34.08
CA MET A 128 23.47 19.67 35.27
C MET A 128 22.67 18.63 36.05
N SER A 129 23.30 17.49 36.37
CA SER A 129 22.65 16.44 37.15
C SER A 129 23.65 15.69 38.03
N PRO A 130 23.25 15.21 39.21
CA PRO A 130 24.14 14.43 40.05
C PRO A 130 24.38 13.01 39.49
N PRO A 131 25.56 12.40 39.73
CA PRO A 131 25.85 11.02 39.33
C PRO A 131 24.99 9.93 39.99
N SER A 132 24.36 10.25 41.13
CA SER A 132 23.57 9.35 41.99
C SER A 132 22.25 10.00 42.42
N THR A 133 21.44 9.32 43.23
CA THR A 133 20.20 9.85 43.82
C THR A 133 20.52 10.99 44.81
N GLY A 134 20.69 12.21 44.31
CA GLY A 134 20.98 13.40 45.08
C GLY A 134 20.47 14.67 44.39
N ALA A 135 20.88 15.83 44.90
CA ALA A 135 20.66 17.13 44.28
C ALA A 135 21.99 17.70 43.77
N PHE A 136 21.94 18.53 42.73
CA PHE A 136 23.05 19.38 42.32
C PHE A 136 23.01 20.64 43.20
N GLU A 137 23.95 20.72 44.15
CA GLU A 137 24.07 21.82 45.11
C GLU A 137 25.06 22.86 44.58
N MET A 138 24.58 24.11 44.47
CA MET A 138 25.42 25.25 44.15
C MET A 138 25.76 25.99 45.44
N THR A 139 26.98 25.80 45.95
CA THR A 139 27.42 26.38 47.22
C THR A 139 27.57 27.90 47.13
N GLU A 140 27.33 28.58 48.26
CA GLU A 140 27.42 30.04 48.41
C GLU A 140 28.77 30.60 47.93
N ASP A 141 29.86 29.94 48.28
CA ASP A 141 31.22 30.41 48.01
C ASP A 141 31.65 30.20 46.55
N ALA A 142 31.02 29.29 45.80
CA ALA A 142 31.44 28.97 44.44
C ALA A 142 31.22 30.13 43.45
N LEU A 143 30.16 30.93 43.64
CA LEU A 143 29.82 32.04 42.73
C LEU A 143 30.45 33.38 43.14
N MET A 144 30.97 33.49 44.38
CA MET A 144 31.56 34.72 44.91
C MET A 144 32.68 35.31 44.03
N PRO A 145 33.57 34.52 43.38
CA PRO A 145 34.60 35.06 42.47
C PRO A 145 34.03 35.74 41.21
N LEU A 146 32.76 35.49 40.87
CA LEU A 146 32.10 35.94 39.64
C LEU A 146 31.31 37.26 39.85
N ALA A 147 31.79 38.18 40.68
CA ALA A 147 31.05 39.38 41.07
C ALA A 147 30.63 40.31 39.90
N ARG A 148 31.29 40.22 38.74
CA ARG A 148 30.99 41.00 37.51
C ARG A 148 30.00 40.35 36.56
N LEU A 149 29.41 39.21 36.94
CA LEU A 149 28.49 38.48 36.09
C LEU A 149 27.21 39.30 35.82
N GLU A 150 26.86 39.46 34.56
CA GLU A 150 25.66 40.17 34.10
C GLU A 150 24.53 39.20 33.76
N LYS A 151 24.87 37.99 33.30
CA LYS A 151 23.89 36.95 32.96
C LYS A 151 24.28 35.63 33.60
N PHE A 152 23.34 35.07 34.36
CA PHE A 152 23.44 33.74 34.95
C PHE A 152 22.28 32.88 34.45
N SER A 153 22.61 31.75 33.85
CA SER A 153 21.62 30.79 33.36
C SER A 153 21.93 29.41 33.93
N LEU A 154 20.94 28.78 34.55
CA LEU A 154 20.96 27.37 34.91
C LEU A 154 19.67 26.76 34.38
N THR A 155 19.75 25.85 33.41
CA THR A 155 18.56 25.29 32.75
C THR A 155 18.60 23.78 32.63
N ARG A 156 17.42 23.16 32.46
CA ARG A 156 17.27 21.71 32.20
C ARG A 156 17.97 20.83 33.24
N SER A 157 18.09 21.30 34.47
CA SER A 157 18.84 20.62 35.54
C SER A 157 17.84 20.11 36.58
N PHE A 158 17.91 18.82 36.94
CA PHE A 158 16.95 18.20 37.87
C PHE A 158 17.51 18.14 39.29
N ASN A 159 16.65 18.33 40.30
CA ASN A 159 17.03 18.41 41.72
C ASN A 159 18.13 19.45 41.98
N VAL A 160 17.88 20.72 41.67
CA VAL A 160 18.83 21.82 41.91
C VAL A 160 18.57 22.47 43.27
N GLU A 161 19.63 22.64 44.07
CA GLU A 161 19.63 23.52 45.24
C GLU A 161 20.43 24.79 44.94
N LEU A 162 19.75 25.94 44.99
CA LEU A 162 20.33 27.26 44.74
C LEU A 162 20.79 27.93 46.05
N PRO A 163 21.85 28.73 46.03
CA PRO A 163 22.35 29.43 47.22
C PRO A 163 21.35 30.52 47.65
N GLN A 164 21.16 30.67 48.96
CA GLN A 164 20.24 31.65 49.53
C GLN A 164 20.73 33.09 49.31
N ARG A 165 22.07 33.30 49.22
CA ARG A 165 22.68 34.60 48.93
C ARG A 165 23.04 34.80 47.46
N LEU A 166 22.44 34.04 46.54
CA LEU A 166 22.70 34.16 45.08
C LEU A 166 22.70 35.63 44.59
N LEU A 167 21.71 36.41 45.01
CA LEU A 167 21.57 37.82 44.63
C LEU A 167 22.65 38.72 45.27
N CYS A 168 23.17 38.37 46.45
CA CYS A 168 24.28 39.09 47.08
C CYS A 168 25.63 38.72 46.44
N SER A 169 25.82 37.45 46.06
CA SER A 169 27.06 36.97 45.44
C SER A 169 27.27 37.55 44.03
N LEU A 170 26.20 37.98 43.35
CA LEU A 170 26.22 38.49 41.98
C LEU A 170 25.57 39.89 41.90
N PRO A 171 26.21 40.95 42.42
CA PRO A 171 25.60 42.28 42.55
C PRO A 171 25.34 42.99 41.21
N HIS A 172 26.03 42.59 40.13
CA HIS A 172 25.90 43.18 38.79
C HIS A 172 24.96 42.41 37.85
N LEU A 173 24.24 41.42 38.38
CA LEU A 173 23.38 40.55 37.58
C LEU A 173 22.21 41.34 36.98
N GLN A 174 22.05 41.26 35.66
CA GLN A 174 20.98 41.89 34.87
C GLN A 174 19.97 40.87 34.35
N VAL A 175 20.41 39.63 34.08
CA VAL A 175 19.58 38.55 33.56
C VAL A 175 19.78 37.29 34.40
N LEU A 176 18.69 36.76 34.95
CA LEU A 176 18.67 35.49 35.66
C LEU A 176 17.73 34.52 34.94
N ASN A 177 18.25 33.40 34.46
CA ASN A 177 17.46 32.34 33.86
C ASN A 177 17.62 31.04 34.66
N LEU A 178 16.54 30.59 35.27
CA LEU A 178 16.43 29.37 36.06
C LEU A 178 15.36 28.43 35.47
N SER A 179 15.10 28.54 34.17
CA SER A 179 14.00 27.82 33.52
C SER A 179 14.25 26.32 33.42
N THR A 180 13.17 25.53 33.45
CA THR A 180 13.21 24.07 33.23
C THR A 180 14.06 23.32 34.26
N ASN A 181 13.99 23.67 35.56
CA ASN A 181 14.75 23.00 36.61
C ASN A 181 13.91 22.20 37.61
N GLY A 182 12.57 22.25 37.48
CA GLY A 182 11.67 21.59 38.43
C GLY A 182 11.72 22.17 39.85
N LEU A 183 12.10 23.45 40.01
CA LEU A 183 12.23 24.09 41.31
C LEU A 183 10.86 24.19 42.01
N PRO A 184 10.69 23.67 43.24
CA PRO A 184 9.42 23.77 43.97
C PRO A 184 9.22 25.14 44.63
N THR A 185 10.32 25.80 45.02
CA THR A 185 10.31 27.14 45.65
C THR A 185 11.58 27.89 45.28
N LEU A 186 11.52 29.23 45.20
CA LEU A 186 12.69 30.08 45.00
C LEU A 186 12.97 30.88 46.29
N ARG A 187 13.92 30.40 47.10
CA ARG A 187 14.28 31.01 48.39
C ARG A 187 15.35 32.09 48.19
N ARG A 188 15.34 33.12 49.05
CA ARG A 188 16.40 34.12 49.15
C ARG A 188 16.61 34.55 50.60
N GLU A 189 17.79 35.05 50.92
CA GLU A 189 18.04 35.78 52.18
C GLU A 189 17.42 37.18 52.10
N GLU A 190 16.80 37.63 53.20
CA GLU A 190 16.00 38.87 53.21
C GLU A 190 16.83 40.12 52.95
N THR A 191 18.09 40.13 53.38
CA THR A 191 19.05 41.22 53.21
C THR A 191 19.58 41.36 51.78
N CYS A 192 19.43 40.32 50.95
CA CYS A 192 19.91 40.34 49.58
C CYS A 192 18.92 41.01 48.63
N VAL A 193 19.35 42.13 48.04
CA VAL A 193 18.58 42.92 47.07
C VAL A 193 19.41 43.13 45.81
N ALA A 194 18.89 42.70 44.66
CA ALA A 194 19.52 42.91 43.35
C ALA A 194 18.93 44.15 42.68
N GLN A 195 19.68 45.26 42.71
CA GLN A 195 19.24 46.55 42.15
C GLN A 195 19.38 46.65 40.62
N GLN A 196 20.15 45.74 39.99
CA GLN A 196 20.45 45.79 38.55
C GLN A 196 19.73 44.69 37.75
N LEU A 197 18.98 43.81 38.42
CA LEU A 197 18.32 42.67 37.78
C LEU A 197 17.08 43.12 37.01
N LEU A 198 17.13 42.99 35.67
CA LEU A 198 16.10 43.48 34.75
C LEU A 198 15.18 42.37 34.24
N ILE A 199 15.75 41.18 33.99
CA ILE A 199 15.05 40.05 33.36
C ILE A 199 15.19 38.82 34.25
N VAL A 200 14.06 38.22 34.62
CA VAL A 200 14.03 36.94 35.35
C VAL A 200 13.16 35.95 34.59
N ASP A 201 13.73 34.80 34.24
CA ASP A 201 13.02 33.68 33.67
C ASP A 201 13.10 32.49 34.64
N VAL A 202 11.98 32.15 35.26
CA VAL A 202 11.82 30.98 36.14
C VAL A 202 10.74 30.06 35.59
N SER A 203 10.53 30.07 34.28
CA SER A 203 9.53 29.26 33.61
C SER A 203 9.81 27.75 33.69
N ARG A 204 8.78 26.91 33.51
CA ARG A 204 8.87 25.43 33.49
C ARG A 204 9.49 24.87 34.78
N ASN A 205 9.06 25.40 35.92
CA ASN A 205 9.41 24.90 37.25
C ASN A 205 8.15 24.36 37.95
N GLN A 206 8.22 24.15 39.27
CA GLN A 206 7.11 23.68 40.10
C GLN A 206 6.74 24.73 41.16
N LEU A 207 6.97 26.01 40.86
CA LEU A 207 6.79 27.10 41.82
C LEU A 207 5.30 27.26 42.14
N THR A 208 5.01 27.37 43.44
CA THR A 208 3.66 27.67 43.96
C THR A 208 3.50 29.13 44.37
N SER A 209 4.60 29.82 44.72
CA SER A 209 4.67 31.25 45.04
C SER A 209 6.03 31.84 44.66
N ILE A 210 6.05 33.14 44.35
CA ILE A 210 7.25 33.91 43.97
C ILE A 210 7.42 35.20 44.79
N GLU A 211 6.44 35.58 45.62
CA GLU A 211 6.37 36.90 46.27
C GLU A 211 7.61 37.22 47.11
N GLN A 212 8.11 36.23 47.86
CA GLN A 212 9.30 36.41 48.68
C GLN A 212 10.50 36.83 47.83
N PHE A 213 10.68 36.21 46.66
CA PHE A 213 11.76 36.53 45.72
C PHE A 213 11.58 37.93 45.10
N LEU A 214 10.36 38.28 44.68
CA LEU A 214 10.06 39.58 44.05
C LEU A 214 10.47 40.78 44.91
N ARG A 215 10.29 40.69 46.23
CA ARG A 215 10.70 41.75 47.18
C ARG A 215 12.20 42.07 47.15
N GLY A 216 13.04 41.19 46.62
CA GLY A 216 14.49 41.38 46.50
C GLY A 216 14.94 41.93 45.14
N VAL A 217 14.04 42.18 44.19
CA VAL A 217 14.39 42.51 42.78
C VAL A 217 13.61 43.74 42.26
N PRO A 218 13.76 44.92 42.89
CA PRO A 218 12.89 46.07 42.63
C PRO A 218 13.00 46.67 41.22
N ALA A 219 14.12 46.46 40.53
CA ALA A 219 14.40 47.04 39.21
C ALA A 219 13.92 46.18 38.02
N ILE A 220 13.26 45.06 38.28
CA ILE A 220 12.85 44.11 37.23
C ILE A 220 11.87 44.76 36.24
N ARG A 221 12.10 44.47 34.95
CA ARG A 221 11.27 44.93 33.83
C ARG A 221 10.52 43.81 33.15
N GLN A 222 11.11 42.61 33.11
CA GLN A 222 10.50 41.44 32.50
C GLN A 222 10.60 40.24 33.43
N ILE A 223 9.48 39.56 33.61
CA ILE A 223 9.42 38.30 34.35
C ILE A 223 8.67 37.23 33.56
N SER A 224 9.25 36.04 33.45
CA SER A 224 8.56 34.84 32.97
C SER A 224 8.44 33.82 34.11
N LEU A 225 7.18 33.51 34.42
CA LEU A 225 6.68 32.54 35.37
C LEU A 225 5.95 31.39 34.66
N ALA A 226 6.04 31.31 33.33
CA ALA A 226 5.24 30.39 32.53
C ALA A 226 5.45 28.91 32.95
N HIS A 227 4.43 28.07 32.81
CA HIS A 227 4.48 26.64 33.16
C HIS A 227 4.96 26.38 34.60
N ASN A 228 4.26 26.95 35.58
CA ASN A 228 4.48 26.69 37.00
C ASN A 228 3.16 26.22 37.66
N SER A 229 3.03 26.32 38.98
CA SER A 229 1.81 25.99 39.73
C SER A 229 1.37 27.16 40.61
N ILE A 230 1.60 28.39 40.14
CA ILE A 230 1.30 29.62 40.88
C ILE A 230 -0.22 29.86 40.86
N ALA A 231 -0.81 30.05 42.03
CA ALA A 231 -2.23 30.35 42.17
C ALA A 231 -2.51 31.84 42.47
N GLN A 232 -1.55 32.53 43.11
CA GLN A 232 -1.65 33.95 43.50
C GLN A 232 -0.37 34.69 43.12
N LEU A 233 -0.50 35.94 42.67
CA LEU A 233 0.63 36.77 42.26
C LEU A 233 0.44 38.23 42.68
N ASP A 234 1.17 38.66 43.71
CA ASP A 234 1.31 40.08 44.05
C ASP A 234 2.70 40.61 43.64
N ALA A 235 2.72 41.46 42.61
CA ALA A 235 3.91 42.14 42.10
C ALA A 235 3.86 43.67 42.30
N SER A 236 2.71 44.21 42.68
CA SER A 236 2.42 45.65 42.72
C SER A 236 3.39 46.45 43.61
N THR A 237 3.62 45.98 44.83
CA THR A 237 4.46 46.65 45.83
C THR A 237 5.93 46.31 45.69
N ALA A 238 6.24 45.13 45.14
CA ALA A 238 7.59 44.58 45.12
C ALA A 238 8.40 45.03 43.88
N THR A 239 7.75 45.25 42.73
CA THR A 239 8.43 45.43 41.44
C THR A 239 7.83 46.61 40.64
N PRO A 240 8.05 47.87 41.06
CA PRO A 240 7.34 49.04 40.53
C PRO A 240 7.69 49.42 39.07
N PHE A 241 8.73 48.82 38.47
CA PHE A 241 9.17 49.09 37.10
C PHE A 241 8.84 47.96 36.12
N LEU A 242 8.02 46.99 36.52
CA LEU A 242 7.67 45.85 35.69
C LEU A 242 6.92 46.30 34.43
N GLN A 243 7.37 45.85 33.27
CA GLN A 243 6.79 46.17 31.96
C GLN A 243 6.15 44.95 31.29
N GLN A 244 6.77 43.77 31.45
CA GLN A 244 6.32 42.53 30.81
C GLN A 244 6.20 41.40 31.84
N LEU A 245 5.02 40.80 31.89
CA LEU A 245 4.72 39.62 32.69
C LEU A 245 4.26 38.49 31.78
N ASP A 246 4.94 37.35 31.89
CA ASP A 246 4.52 36.10 31.27
C ASP A 246 4.24 35.05 32.36
N ALA A 247 2.97 34.75 32.60
CA ALA A 247 2.50 33.78 33.60
C ALA A 247 1.59 32.72 32.97
N GLU A 248 1.87 32.36 31.72
CA GLU A 248 1.15 31.31 31.00
C GLU A 248 1.20 29.94 31.73
N ASN A 249 0.15 29.12 31.60
CA ASN A 249 0.09 27.75 32.12
C ASN A 249 0.43 27.68 33.62
N ASN A 250 -0.36 28.38 34.41
CA ASN A 250 -0.32 28.37 35.88
C ASN A 250 -1.70 27.97 36.44
N ARG A 251 -1.98 28.28 37.71
CA ARG A 251 -3.25 27.98 38.38
C ARG A 251 -3.96 29.25 38.87
N ILE A 252 -3.72 30.38 38.20
CA ILE A 252 -4.24 31.68 38.60
C ILE A 252 -5.76 31.72 38.35
N GLN A 253 -6.52 32.21 39.33
CA GLN A 253 -7.98 32.37 39.25
C GLN A 253 -8.42 33.84 39.23
N GLU A 254 -8.09 34.62 40.28
CA GLU A 254 -8.44 36.05 40.35
C GLU A 254 -7.40 36.92 41.07
N SER A 255 -6.65 36.36 42.03
CA SER A 255 -5.70 37.10 42.88
C SER A 255 -4.41 37.46 42.16
N ILE A 256 -4.46 38.50 41.33
CA ILE A 256 -3.30 39.14 40.71
C ILE A 256 -3.27 40.63 41.05
N SER A 257 -2.09 41.14 41.38
CA SER A 257 -1.85 42.57 41.62
C SER A 257 -0.59 43.00 40.88
N LEU A 258 -0.72 43.96 39.96
CA LEU A 258 0.34 44.42 39.06
C LEU A 258 0.53 45.94 39.17
N PRO A 259 1.75 46.45 38.91
CA PRO A 259 1.99 47.89 38.86
C PRO A 259 1.49 48.49 37.53
N ASP A 260 1.14 49.79 37.56
CA ASP A 260 0.59 50.52 36.40
C ASP A 260 1.55 50.64 35.20
N THR A 261 2.83 50.31 35.38
CA THR A 261 3.87 50.35 34.34
C THR A 261 3.81 49.17 33.36
N VAL A 262 2.99 48.15 33.65
CA VAL A 262 2.91 46.93 32.83
C VAL A 262 2.23 47.22 31.49
N VAL A 263 2.89 46.84 30.40
CA VAL A 263 2.45 47.02 29.02
C VAL A 263 2.12 45.70 28.32
N HIS A 264 2.72 44.58 28.76
CA HIS A 264 2.50 43.26 28.18
C HIS A 264 2.18 42.23 29.26
N VAL A 265 1.04 41.56 29.12
CA VAL A 265 0.56 40.55 30.07
C VAL A 265 0.17 39.28 29.31
N ASN A 266 0.83 38.17 29.62
CA ASN A 266 0.43 36.83 29.17
C ASN A 266 -0.05 36.01 30.37
N LEU A 267 -1.35 35.68 30.38
CA LEU A 267 -2.03 34.87 31.38
C LEU A 267 -2.70 33.64 30.75
N ALA A 268 -2.25 33.23 29.57
CA ALA A 268 -2.83 32.10 28.86
C ALA A 268 -2.78 30.79 29.69
N GLY A 269 -3.72 29.87 29.51
CA GLY A 269 -3.63 28.54 30.14
C GLY A 269 -3.81 28.53 31.66
N ASN A 270 -4.56 29.48 32.22
CA ASN A 270 -4.86 29.55 33.65
C ASN A 270 -6.31 29.09 33.91
N LEU A 271 -6.86 29.43 35.09
CA LEU A 271 -8.22 29.10 35.51
C LEU A 271 -9.08 30.36 35.67
N LEU A 272 -8.83 31.38 34.82
CA LEU A 272 -9.53 32.66 34.89
C LEU A 272 -10.97 32.52 34.39
N ARG A 273 -11.96 32.99 35.16
CA ARG A 273 -13.37 33.10 34.74
C ARG A 273 -13.76 34.50 34.23
N LYS A 274 -12.96 35.50 34.59
CA LYS A 274 -13.03 36.88 34.11
C LYS A 274 -11.63 37.44 33.96
N ILE A 275 -11.48 38.53 33.20
CA ILE A 275 -10.23 39.31 33.23
C ILE A 275 -10.12 39.93 34.63
N PRO A 276 -9.04 39.70 35.39
CA PRO A 276 -8.91 40.24 36.73
C PRO A 276 -8.94 41.77 36.75
N ASP A 277 -9.56 42.36 37.78
CA ASP A 277 -9.80 43.80 37.84
C ASP A 277 -8.47 44.59 37.81
N ALA A 278 -7.44 44.10 38.50
CA ALA A 278 -6.10 44.68 38.50
C ALA A 278 -5.42 44.72 37.11
N VAL A 279 -5.80 43.82 36.19
CA VAL A 279 -5.32 43.85 34.79
C VAL A 279 -6.19 44.78 33.96
N SER A 280 -7.50 44.81 34.21
CA SER A 280 -8.45 45.67 33.48
C SER A 280 -8.18 47.17 33.69
N THR A 281 -7.67 47.56 34.87
CA THR A 281 -7.39 48.95 35.22
C THR A 281 -6.04 49.47 34.72
N LEU A 282 -5.20 48.63 34.09
CA LEU A 282 -3.86 49.04 33.63
C LEU A 282 -3.97 50.09 32.52
N PRO A 283 -3.40 51.30 32.70
CA PRO A 283 -3.60 52.41 31.76
C PRO A 283 -2.74 52.31 30.49
N SER A 284 -1.62 51.59 30.54
CA SER A 284 -0.62 51.53 29.45
C SER A 284 -0.55 50.16 28.77
N LEU A 285 -1.57 49.31 28.93
CA LEU A 285 -1.55 47.94 28.42
C LEU A 285 -1.58 47.93 26.87
N VAL A 286 -0.56 47.37 26.23
CA VAL A 286 -0.42 47.29 24.77
C VAL A 286 -0.80 45.90 24.24
N ALA A 287 -0.46 44.83 24.97
CA ALA A 287 -0.85 43.47 24.60
C ALA A 287 -1.32 42.65 25.80
N LEU A 288 -2.47 41.99 25.63
CA LEU A 288 -3.06 41.10 26.62
C LEU A 288 -3.37 39.74 25.98
N ASN A 289 -2.81 38.68 26.56
CA ASN A 289 -3.17 37.31 26.23
C ASN A 289 -3.81 36.63 27.44
N VAL A 290 -5.08 36.25 27.30
CA VAL A 290 -5.89 35.51 28.27
C VAL A 290 -6.47 34.24 27.64
N SER A 291 -5.83 33.74 26.59
CA SER A 291 -6.29 32.53 25.89
C SER A 291 -6.27 31.28 26.76
N ARG A 292 -7.01 30.24 26.39
CA ARG A 292 -7.02 28.94 27.09
C ARG A 292 -7.37 29.08 28.58
N ASN A 293 -8.42 29.85 28.87
CA ASN A 293 -8.97 30.03 30.22
C ASN A 293 -10.46 29.61 30.23
N GLU A 294 -11.18 29.95 31.29
CA GLU A 294 -12.62 29.69 31.44
C GLU A 294 -13.44 30.99 31.37
N ILE A 295 -12.99 32.00 30.62
CA ILE A 295 -13.62 33.33 30.63
C ILE A 295 -14.99 33.29 29.95
N GLU A 296 -15.98 33.86 30.64
CA GLU A 296 -17.37 33.98 30.19
C GLU A 296 -17.73 35.46 29.90
N SER A 297 -18.68 35.67 28.98
CA SER A 297 -19.05 37.02 28.51
C SER A 297 -19.72 37.91 29.57
N GLY A 298 -20.49 37.33 30.50
CA GLY A 298 -21.31 38.08 31.47
C GLY A 298 -20.54 38.75 32.63
N ASN A 299 -19.23 38.52 32.76
CA ASN A 299 -18.39 39.04 33.84
C ASN A 299 -17.26 39.94 33.30
N SER A 300 -17.54 40.81 32.33
CA SER A 300 -16.55 41.69 31.71
C SER A 300 -16.33 43.00 32.49
N SER A 301 -15.11 43.22 32.96
CA SER A 301 -14.64 44.54 33.41
C SER A 301 -14.19 45.37 32.19
N VAL A 302 -14.44 46.69 32.21
CA VAL A 302 -14.01 47.61 31.15
C VAL A 302 -12.47 47.68 31.13
N LEU A 303 -11.87 47.52 29.95
CA LEU A 303 -10.42 47.69 29.80
C LEU A 303 -10.09 49.20 29.75
N ALA A 304 -9.29 49.67 30.71
CA ALA A 304 -8.95 51.09 30.86
C ALA A 304 -7.93 51.59 29.82
N SER A 305 -7.07 50.71 29.30
CA SER A 305 -6.00 51.09 28.37
C SER A 305 -6.52 51.58 27.03
N SER A 306 -6.08 52.77 26.61
CA SER A 306 -6.29 53.30 25.26
C SER A 306 -5.23 52.85 24.25
N GLU A 307 -4.15 52.22 24.71
CA GLU A 307 -2.99 51.84 23.89
C GLU A 307 -3.01 50.35 23.48
N LEU A 308 -4.10 49.62 23.77
CA LEU A 308 -4.18 48.19 23.49
C LEU A 308 -4.19 47.92 21.98
N GLU A 309 -3.15 47.23 21.50
CA GLU A 309 -2.98 46.85 20.09
C GLU A 309 -3.31 45.38 19.84
N MET A 310 -3.12 44.51 20.83
CA MET A 310 -3.35 43.07 20.71
C MET A 310 -4.15 42.52 21.90
N LEU A 311 -5.25 41.83 21.59
CA LEU A 311 -6.04 41.08 22.55
C LEU A 311 -6.24 39.65 22.04
N ASP A 312 -5.75 38.68 22.81
CA ASP A 312 -5.97 37.26 22.57
C ASP A 312 -6.82 36.67 23.71
N ALA A 313 -8.07 36.34 23.37
CA ALA A 313 -9.03 35.67 24.24
C ALA A 313 -9.52 34.35 23.63
N SER A 314 -8.70 33.74 22.78
CA SER A 314 -8.99 32.45 22.15
C SER A 314 -9.11 31.30 23.17
N TYR A 315 -9.79 30.20 22.83
CA TYR A 315 -9.97 29.04 23.71
C TYR A 315 -10.58 29.41 25.08
N ASN A 316 -11.70 30.13 25.07
CA ASN A 316 -12.47 30.49 26.27
C ASN A 316 -13.94 30.06 26.11
N ASN A 317 -14.83 30.52 27.00
CA ASN A 317 -16.27 30.22 26.98
C ASN A 317 -17.11 31.47 26.62
N LEU A 318 -16.63 32.31 25.70
CA LEU A 318 -17.36 33.51 25.30
C LEU A 318 -18.55 33.18 24.39
N ASP A 319 -19.76 33.52 24.82
CA ASP A 319 -21.00 33.39 24.02
C ASP A 319 -21.25 34.61 23.11
N GLN A 320 -20.68 35.77 23.45
CA GLN A 320 -20.67 37.02 22.69
C GLN A 320 -19.35 37.77 22.93
N LEU A 321 -18.96 38.67 22.03
CA LEU A 321 -17.83 39.59 22.24
C LEU A 321 -18.25 40.73 23.18
N PRO A 322 -17.66 40.86 24.38
CA PRO A 322 -18.02 41.94 25.30
C PRO A 322 -17.65 43.32 24.75
N THR A 323 -18.62 44.23 24.72
CA THR A 323 -18.43 45.62 24.26
C THR A 323 -17.44 46.40 25.12
N GLU A 324 -17.38 46.06 26.41
CA GLU A 324 -16.58 46.74 27.43
C GLU A 324 -15.07 46.60 27.18
N TRP A 325 -14.65 45.54 26.48
CA TRP A 325 -13.22 45.29 26.20
C TRP A 325 -12.65 46.24 25.16
N LEU A 326 -13.47 46.72 24.22
CA LEU A 326 -13.00 47.51 23.09
C LEU A 326 -13.39 48.99 23.19
N GLN A 327 -14.22 49.37 24.17
CA GLN A 327 -14.77 50.71 24.32
C GLN A 327 -13.72 51.83 24.33
N ASN A 328 -12.55 51.59 24.93
CA ASN A 328 -11.48 52.61 25.06
C ASN A 328 -10.33 52.45 24.05
N CYS A 329 -10.22 51.30 23.37
CA CYS A 329 -9.10 50.96 22.49
C CYS A 329 -9.52 50.64 21.05
N ASP A 330 -10.78 50.86 20.69
CA ASP A 330 -11.36 50.63 19.36
C ASP A 330 -10.46 51.13 18.22
N LYS A 331 -9.90 52.35 18.31
CA LYS A 331 -9.05 52.92 17.26
C LYS A 331 -7.64 52.35 17.20
N ARG A 332 -7.14 51.70 18.25
CA ARG A 332 -5.76 51.20 18.34
C ARG A 332 -5.64 49.70 18.10
N ILE A 333 -6.68 48.93 18.41
CA ILE A 333 -6.66 47.48 18.26
C ILE A 333 -6.28 47.08 16.82
N ALA A 334 -5.24 46.26 16.71
CA ALA A 334 -4.68 45.78 15.45
C ALA A 334 -4.86 44.26 15.29
N HIS A 335 -4.83 43.51 16.40
CA HIS A 335 -4.94 42.06 16.42
C HIS A 335 -5.95 41.61 17.46
N LEU A 336 -7.04 40.98 16.99
CA LEU A 336 -8.08 40.43 17.85
C LEU A 336 -8.25 38.94 17.57
N HIS A 337 -7.96 38.12 18.56
CA HIS A 337 -8.03 36.65 18.50
C HIS A 337 -9.12 36.15 19.44
N LEU A 338 -10.12 35.49 18.87
CA LEU A 338 -11.35 35.02 19.54
C LEU A 338 -11.68 33.58 19.15
N GLU A 339 -10.75 32.87 18.53
CA GLU A 339 -11.01 31.52 18.04
C GLU A 339 -11.30 30.53 19.17
N HIS A 340 -12.02 29.44 18.86
CA HIS A 340 -12.37 28.40 19.84
C HIS A 340 -13.15 28.94 21.04
N ASN A 341 -14.19 29.74 20.77
CA ASN A 341 -15.16 30.20 21.75
C ASN A 341 -16.57 29.67 21.40
N ARG A 342 -17.62 30.28 21.94
CA ARG A 342 -19.03 29.91 21.71
C ARG A 342 -19.82 31.05 21.07
N ILE A 343 -19.13 31.99 20.41
CA ILE A 343 -19.71 33.24 19.92
C ILE A 343 -20.76 32.94 18.84
N GLN A 344 -22.01 33.34 19.08
CA GLN A 344 -23.13 33.11 18.16
C GLN A 344 -23.38 34.28 17.20
N GLU A 345 -23.08 35.49 17.66
CA GLU A 345 -23.19 36.73 16.89
C GLU A 345 -22.15 37.75 17.38
N ILE A 346 -21.77 38.67 16.50
CA ILE A 346 -21.00 39.86 16.87
C ILE A 346 -22.00 41.01 16.95
N PRO A 347 -22.18 41.66 18.11
CA PRO A 347 -23.12 42.76 18.20
C PRO A 347 -22.75 43.89 17.23
N GLY A 348 -23.75 44.45 16.55
CA GLY A 348 -23.53 45.55 15.61
C GLY A 348 -22.87 46.74 16.31
N GLY A 349 -21.87 47.35 15.67
CA GLY A 349 -21.21 48.55 16.19
C GLY A 349 -19.97 48.29 17.06
N VAL A 350 -19.76 47.12 17.66
CA VAL A 350 -18.62 46.86 18.57
C VAL A 350 -17.27 47.11 17.89
N LEU A 351 -17.13 46.66 16.63
CA LEU A 351 -15.91 46.80 15.84
C LEU A 351 -15.99 47.95 14.81
N SER A 352 -17.08 48.72 14.79
CA SER A 352 -17.34 49.72 13.74
C SER A 352 -16.29 50.83 13.67
N ASN A 353 -15.59 51.12 14.78
CA ASN A 353 -14.53 52.12 14.87
C ASN A 353 -13.11 51.53 14.78
N ALA A 354 -12.98 50.21 14.62
CA ALA A 354 -11.71 49.47 14.62
C ALA A 354 -10.89 49.65 13.34
N THR A 355 -10.58 50.89 12.97
CA THR A 355 -9.94 51.27 11.70
C THR A 355 -8.51 50.74 11.53
N ASN A 356 -7.78 50.49 12.62
CA ASN A 356 -6.43 49.93 12.58
C ASN A 356 -6.39 48.40 12.63
N LEU A 357 -7.53 47.72 12.71
CA LEU A 357 -7.60 46.26 12.79
C LEU A 357 -6.96 45.63 11.54
N GLN A 358 -5.95 44.80 11.74
CA GLN A 358 -5.20 44.12 10.68
C GLN A 358 -5.57 42.64 10.57
N THR A 359 -5.84 42.02 11.73
CA THR A 359 -6.20 40.60 11.86
C THR A 359 -7.40 40.46 12.78
N LEU A 360 -8.43 39.77 12.28
CA LEU A 360 -9.54 39.28 13.09
C LEU A 360 -9.63 37.76 12.91
N ASP A 361 -9.40 37.02 13.98
CA ASP A 361 -9.60 35.57 14.02
C ASP A 361 -10.78 35.25 14.94
N ILE A 362 -11.87 34.79 14.35
CA ILE A 362 -13.07 34.32 15.07
C ILE A 362 -13.45 32.91 14.60
N SER A 363 -12.45 32.15 14.16
CA SER A 363 -12.62 30.76 13.74
C SER A 363 -13.08 29.86 14.89
N SER A 364 -13.66 28.70 14.60
CA SER A 364 -14.11 27.74 15.61
C SER A 364 -15.08 28.35 16.64
N ASN A 365 -16.11 29.06 16.14
CA ASN A 365 -17.18 29.64 16.94
C ASN A 365 -18.55 29.10 16.44
N ARG A 366 -19.66 29.78 16.77
CA ARG A 366 -21.03 29.36 16.43
C ARG A 366 -21.76 30.39 15.58
N LEU A 367 -21.02 31.23 14.86
CA LEU A 367 -21.60 32.29 14.02
C LEU A 367 -22.47 31.67 12.92
N ARG A 368 -23.70 32.17 12.76
CA ARG A 368 -24.61 31.77 11.66
C ARG A 368 -24.66 32.79 10.53
N VAL A 369 -24.54 34.06 10.87
CA VAL A 369 -24.56 35.19 9.94
C VAL A 369 -23.39 36.10 10.28
N PHE A 370 -22.68 36.57 9.25
CA PHE A 370 -21.74 37.67 9.39
C PHE A 370 -22.37 38.90 8.72
N ALA A 371 -22.94 39.75 9.57
CA ALA A 371 -23.80 40.85 9.20
C ALA A 371 -23.05 42.05 8.61
N ASP A 372 -23.80 42.93 7.96
CA ASP A 372 -23.35 44.22 7.47
C ASP A 372 -22.86 45.10 8.64
N SER A 373 -21.90 45.99 8.35
CA SER A 373 -21.39 47.00 9.30
C SER A 373 -20.72 46.47 10.59
N ILE A 374 -20.38 45.18 10.66
CA ILE A 374 -19.53 44.66 11.75
C ILE A 374 -18.15 45.33 11.68
N LEU A 375 -17.54 45.36 10.50
CA LEU A 375 -16.22 45.94 10.28
C LEU A 375 -16.33 47.36 9.69
N PRO A 376 -15.38 48.27 10.00
CA PRO A 376 -15.32 49.58 9.38
C PRO A 376 -14.94 49.47 7.90
N GLU A 377 -15.59 50.24 7.02
CA GLU A 377 -15.24 50.32 5.60
C GLU A 377 -13.76 50.66 5.36
N ASN A 378 -13.16 51.51 6.22
CA ASN A 378 -11.76 51.94 6.11
C ASN A 378 -10.78 51.04 6.89
N SER A 379 -11.19 49.84 7.29
CA SER A 379 -10.33 48.93 8.05
C SER A 379 -9.07 48.55 7.26
N LYS A 380 -7.94 48.46 7.96
CA LYS A 380 -6.67 47.94 7.43
C LYS A 380 -6.61 46.41 7.45
N ILE A 381 -7.74 45.74 7.56
CA ILE A 381 -7.80 44.28 7.72
C ILE A 381 -7.29 43.60 6.45
N GLY A 382 -6.23 42.82 6.61
CA GLY A 382 -5.62 42.04 5.54
C GLY A 382 -5.93 40.55 5.64
N ASN A 383 -6.27 40.07 6.85
CA ASN A 383 -6.53 38.67 7.13
C ASN A 383 -7.80 38.53 7.99
N LEU A 384 -8.84 37.93 7.43
CA LEU A 384 -10.11 37.65 8.10
C LEU A 384 -10.33 36.14 8.12
N ARG A 385 -10.41 35.56 9.32
CA ARG A 385 -10.65 34.13 9.52
C ARG A 385 -11.97 33.89 10.22
N LEU A 386 -12.85 33.20 9.51
CA LEU A 386 -14.21 32.86 9.90
C LEU A 386 -14.45 31.34 9.81
N SER A 387 -13.38 30.55 9.70
CA SER A 387 -13.48 29.11 9.51
C SER A 387 -14.08 28.37 10.69
N ASN A 388 -14.62 27.17 10.43
CA ASN A 388 -15.20 26.30 11.46
C ASN A 388 -16.29 27.00 12.29
N ASN A 389 -17.20 27.68 11.61
CA ASN A 389 -18.40 28.27 12.20
C ASN A 389 -19.65 27.54 11.69
N SER A 390 -20.83 28.14 11.85
CA SER A 390 -22.07 27.66 11.25
C SER A 390 -22.61 28.66 10.23
N LEU A 391 -21.72 29.37 9.53
CA LEU A 391 -22.12 30.45 8.62
C LEU A 391 -22.95 29.88 7.47
N GLU A 392 -24.20 30.35 7.40
CA GLU A 392 -25.14 30.06 6.30
C GLU A 392 -25.17 31.24 5.32
N VAL A 393 -25.01 32.46 5.83
CA VAL A 393 -25.10 33.71 5.05
C VAL A 393 -23.98 34.66 5.43
N LEU A 394 -23.36 35.27 4.41
CA LEU A 394 -22.49 36.44 4.53
C LEU A 394 -23.20 37.60 3.84
N GLU A 395 -23.62 38.61 4.61
CA GLU A 395 -24.45 39.69 4.06
C GLU A 395 -23.70 40.53 3.01
N PRO A 396 -24.37 41.09 1.98
CA PRO A 396 -23.71 41.64 0.79
C PRO A 396 -22.73 42.79 1.03
N LYS A 397 -22.91 43.59 2.10
CA LYS A 397 -22.04 44.74 2.42
C LYS A 397 -21.06 44.45 3.54
N SER A 398 -21.11 43.26 4.14
CA SER A 398 -20.25 42.86 5.25
C SER A 398 -18.74 42.95 4.98
N LEU A 399 -18.32 42.88 3.70
CA LEU A 399 -16.93 43.02 3.27
C LEU A 399 -16.64 44.29 2.44
N GLU A 400 -17.60 45.22 2.37
CA GLU A 400 -17.47 46.43 1.55
C GLU A 400 -16.38 47.36 2.11
N GLY A 401 -15.55 47.91 1.21
CA GLY A 401 -14.43 48.80 1.57
C GLY A 401 -13.16 48.11 2.07
N LEU A 402 -13.21 46.81 2.44
CA LEU A 402 -12.09 46.10 3.03
C LEU A 402 -10.98 45.76 2.02
N LYS A 403 -9.73 45.85 2.47
CA LYS A 403 -8.52 45.53 1.67
C LYS A 403 -7.95 44.15 2.03
N LEU A 404 -8.81 43.13 2.03
CA LEU A 404 -8.42 41.76 2.41
C LEU A 404 -7.41 41.17 1.41
N GLU A 405 -6.38 40.53 1.93
CA GLU A 405 -5.47 39.67 1.15
C GLU A 405 -5.82 38.19 1.32
N HIS A 406 -6.32 37.80 2.49
CA HIS A 406 -6.66 36.43 2.87
C HIS A 406 -8.04 36.38 3.52
N LEU A 407 -8.90 35.51 3.00
CA LEU A 407 -10.23 35.25 3.52
C LEU A 407 -10.40 33.74 3.68
N ASP A 408 -10.63 33.30 4.91
CA ASP A 408 -10.89 31.90 5.25
C ASP A 408 -12.34 31.75 5.75
N LEU A 409 -13.15 31.08 4.93
CA LEU A 409 -14.55 30.74 5.18
C LEU A 409 -14.75 29.21 5.22
N SER A 410 -13.66 28.45 5.37
CA SER A 410 -13.72 26.98 5.35
C SER A 410 -14.52 26.40 6.52
N HIS A 411 -15.00 25.17 6.40
CA HIS A 411 -15.76 24.48 7.46
C HIS A 411 -16.99 25.28 7.94
N ASN A 412 -17.83 25.71 7.00
CA ASN A 412 -19.08 26.43 7.28
C ASN A 412 -20.26 25.72 6.58
N LYS A 413 -21.42 26.38 6.48
CA LYS A 413 -22.65 25.85 5.88
C LYS A 413 -23.08 26.65 4.64
N LEU A 414 -22.15 27.30 3.97
CA LEU A 414 -22.45 28.11 2.78
C LEU A 414 -22.92 27.21 1.64
N SER A 415 -24.09 27.50 1.07
CA SER A 415 -24.69 26.76 -0.05
C SER A 415 -24.28 27.29 -1.44
N GLU A 416 -23.77 28.52 -1.48
CA GLU A 416 -23.27 29.21 -2.66
C GLU A 416 -22.12 30.16 -2.30
N ILE A 417 -21.39 30.66 -3.30
CA ILE A 417 -20.35 31.68 -3.07
C ILE A 417 -21.04 33.04 -2.76
N PRO A 418 -20.82 33.64 -1.58
CA PRO A 418 -21.45 34.91 -1.24
C PRO A 418 -21.05 36.07 -2.14
N SER A 419 -22.00 36.93 -2.50
CA SER A 419 -21.76 38.12 -3.34
C SER A 419 -20.83 39.14 -2.69
N ALA A 420 -20.76 39.17 -1.35
CA ALA A 420 -19.86 40.04 -0.58
C ALA A 420 -18.38 39.86 -0.97
N ILE A 421 -17.96 38.67 -1.40
CA ILE A 421 -16.58 38.39 -1.83
C ILE A 421 -16.22 39.21 -3.08
N ALA A 422 -17.19 39.58 -3.92
CA ALA A 422 -16.95 40.43 -5.09
C ALA A 422 -16.48 41.85 -4.72
N LYS A 423 -16.66 42.30 -3.47
CA LYS A 423 -16.29 43.62 -2.98
C LYS A 423 -14.82 43.75 -2.56
N VAL A 424 -14.10 42.63 -2.40
CA VAL A 424 -12.71 42.60 -1.92
C VAL A 424 -11.72 42.32 -3.06
N GLU A 425 -11.54 43.31 -3.93
CA GLU A 425 -10.76 43.17 -5.19
C GLU A 425 -9.27 42.83 -4.99
N GLN A 426 -8.71 43.09 -3.80
CA GLN A 426 -7.30 42.82 -3.47
C GLN A 426 -7.04 41.41 -2.93
N LEU A 427 -8.09 40.57 -2.87
CA LEU A 427 -8.01 39.23 -2.31
C LEU A 427 -7.05 38.35 -3.12
N LYS A 428 -6.11 37.71 -2.42
CA LYS A 428 -5.09 36.82 -3.00
C LYS A 428 -5.38 35.36 -2.70
N LYS A 429 -5.96 35.05 -1.54
CA LYS A 429 -6.32 33.68 -1.17
C LYS A 429 -7.74 33.62 -0.62
N LEU A 430 -8.50 32.67 -1.16
CA LEU A 430 -9.86 32.38 -0.75
C LEU A 430 -9.97 30.90 -0.42
N ASP A 431 -10.31 30.60 0.83
CA ASP A 431 -10.62 29.23 1.27
C ASP A 431 -12.13 29.12 1.54
N LEU A 432 -12.79 28.29 0.75
CA LEU A 432 -14.22 27.95 0.84
C LEU A 432 -14.39 26.43 1.03
N SER A 433 -13.33 25.73 1.41
CA SER A 433 -13.37 24.27 1.56
C SER A 433 -14.33 23.83 2.66
N ASN A 434 -14.84 22.59 2.59
CA ASN A 434 -15.72 22.02 3.62
C ASN A 434 -16.99 22.87 3.86
N ASN A 435 -17.68 23.22 2.76
CA ASN A 435 -18.97 23.90 2.78
C ASN A 435 -20.01 23.05 2.02
N GLN A 436 -21.16 23.62 1.69
CA GLN A 436 -22.24 22.96 0.95
C GLN A 436 -22.45 23.61 -0.42
N ILE A 437 -21.38 24.17 -1.00
CA ILE A 437 -21.46 24.95 -2.23
C ILE A 437 -21.78 24.02 -3.41
N SER A 438 -22.93 24.24 -4.05
CA SER A 438 -23.38 23.44 -5.20
C SER A 438 -23.22 24.15 -6.54
N LYS A 439 -23.14 25.49 -6.53
CA LYS A 439 -23.06 26.34 -7.73
C LYS A 439 -21.96 27.38 -7.59
N LEU A 440 -21.35 27.69 -8.74
CA LEU A 440 -20.39 28.78 -8.90
C LEU A 440 -21.01 29.81 -9.85
N TYR A 441 -20.86 31.10 -9.53
CA TYR A 441 -21.32 32.19 -10.37
C TYR A 441 -20.17 33.04 -10.87
N GLN A 442 -20.11 33.24 -12.19
CA GLN A 442 -19.04 33.99 -12.85
C GLN A 442 -18.90 35.43 -12.32
N TYR A 443 -20.01 36.13 -12.07
CA TYR A 443 -19.99 37.55 -11.71
C TYR A 443 -19.32 37.86 -10.37
N VAL A 444 -19.20 36.87 -9.47
CA VAL A 444 -18.58 37.06 -8.14
C VAL A 444 -17.06 37.05 -8.24
N LEU A 445 -16.50 36.01 -8.85
CA LEU A 445 -15.04 35.83 -8.93
C LEU A 445 -14.39 36.76 -9.97
N ASN A 446 -15.16 37.20 -10.98
CA ASN A 446 -14.64 38.09 -12.03
C ASN A 446 -14.13 39.45 -11.53
N LYS A 447 -14.58 39.91 -10.36
CA LYS A 447 -14.12 41.18 -9.78
C LYS A 447 -12.77 41.07 -9.07
N ILE A 448 -12.31 39.86 -8.76
CA ILE A 448 -11.14 39.60 -7.91
C ILE A 448 -9.91 39.27 -8.77
N LYS A 449 -9.30 40.30 -9.34
CA LYS A 449 -8.20 40.16 -10.32
C LYS A 449 -6.90 39.62 -9.72
N GLN A 450 -6.67 39.85 -8.43
CA GLN A 450 -5.43 39.46 -7.74
C GLN A 450 -5.50 38.08 -7.08
N LEU A 451 -6.52 37.27 -7.37
CA LEU A 451 -6.71 35.97 -6.74
C LEU A 451 -5.62 34.99 -7.20
N HIS A 452 -4.82 34.45 -6.27
CA HIS A 452 -3.73 33.51 -6.55
C HIS A 452 -4.10 32.07 -6.21
N THR A 453 -4.92 31.85 -5.18
CA THR A 453 -5.28 30.51 -4.71
C THR A 453 -6.74 30.47 -4.30
N VAL A 454 -7.44 29.45 -4.80
CA VAL A 454 -8.84 29.15 -4.44
C VAL A 454 -8.91 27.69 -4.02
N ASP A 455 -9.45 27.46 -2.82
CA ASP A 455 -9.80 26.14 -2.33
C ASP A 455 -11.32 26.02 -2.23
N LEU A 456 -11.89 25.12 -3.02
CA LEU A 456 -13.31 24.76 -3.08
C LEU A 456 -13.48 23.26 -2.77
N SER A 457 -12.47 22.62 -2.17
CA SER A 457 -12.52 21.19 -1.88
C SER A 457 -13.60 20.84 -0.84
N ASN A 458 -14.11 19.61 -0.87
CA ASN A 458 -15.14 19.14 0.08
C ASN A 458 -16.40 20.02 0.01
N ASN A 459 -16.96 20.15 -1.18
CA ASN A 459 -18.22 20.85 -1.46
C ASN A 459 -19.13 19.94 -2.31
N GLN A 460 -20.20 20.49 -2.88
CA GLN A 460 -21.22 19.75 -3.65
C GLN A 460 -21.25 20.18 -5.12
N LEU A 461 -20.12 20.62 -5.67
CA LEU A 461 -20.05 21.12 -7.05
C LEU A 461 -20.24 19.97 -8.05
N GLN A 462 -21.20 20.12 -8.97
CA GLN A 462 -21.49 19.11 -10.00
C GLN A 462 -20.80 19.39 -11.35
N SER A 463 -20.44 20.65 -11.61
CA SER A 463 -19.75 21.06 -12.84
C SER A 463 -18.95 22.34 -12.65
N ILE A 464 -18.02 22.62 -13.56
CA ILE A 464 -17.30 23.90 -13.64
C ILE A 464 -17.71 24.60 -14.93
N GLY A 465 -18.55 25.63 -14.81
CA GLY A 465 -19.08 26.41 -15.93
C GLY A 465 -18.01 27.20 -16.72
N PRO A 466 -18.36 27.67 -17.93
CA PRO A 466 -17.43 28.41 -18.78
C PRO A 466 -17.06 29.78 -18.18
N TYR A 467 -15.80 30.21 -18.38
CA TYR A 467 -15.29 31.53 -18.02
C TYR A 467 -15.39 31.92 -16.54
N ILE A 468 -15.55 30.97 -15.63
CA ILE A 468 -15.83 31.27 -14.22
C ILE A 468 -14.67 31.90 -13.46
N PHE A 469 -13.44 31.64 -13.92
CA PHE A 469 -12.20 32.21 -13.40
C PHE A 469 -11.53 33.18 -14.39
N SER A 470 -12.23 33.59 -15.46
CA SER A 470 -11.60 34.23 -16.63
C SER A 470 -10.91 35.56 -16.32
N ASP A 471 -11.42 36.30 -15.33
CA ASP A 471 -10.86 37.62 -14.96
C ASP A 471 -9.89 37.53 -13.76
N SER A 472 -9.72 36.35 -13.17
CA SER A 472 -8.71 36.06 -12.13
C SER A 472 -7.36 35.70 -12.78
N SER A 473 -6.78 36.63 -13.53
CA SER A 473 -5.56 36.39 -14.34
C SER A 473 -4.32 35.99 -13.54
N GLU A 474 -4.31 36.28 -12.23
CA GLU A 474 -3.24 35.93 -11.30
C GLU A 474 -3.44 34.56 -10.62
N LEU A 475 -4.45 33.78 -11.00
CA LEU A 475 -4.73 32.49 -10.36
C LEU A 475 -3.62 31.49 -10.67
N HIS A 476 -3.03 30.90 -9.63
CA HIS A 476 -1.93 29.94 -9.73
C HIS A 476 -2.35 28.51 -9.36
N SER A 477 -3.24 28.37 -8.38
CA SER A 477 -3.65 27.08 -7.82
C SER A 477 -5.15 27.05 -7.57
N LEU A 478 -5.80 25.98 -8.03
CA LEU A 478 -7.20 25.70 -7.79
C LEU A 478 -7.35 24.30 -7.22
N ASP A 479 -8.03 24.17 -6.08
CA ASP A 479 -8.44 22.87 -5.53
C ASP A 479 -9.96 22.75 -5.58
N VAL A 480 -10.46 21.73 -6.26
CA VAL A 480 -11.89 21.37 -6.36
C VAL A 480 -12.07 19.89 -6.03
N SER A 481 -11.17 19.32 -5.23
CA SER A 481 -11.22 17.91 -4.84
C SER A 481 -12.41 17.60 -3.93
N ASN A 482 -12.85 16.33 -3.87
CA ASN A 482 -13.97 15.89 -3.02
C ASN A 482 -15.24 16.69 -3.31
N ASN A 483 -15.66 16.70 -4.57
CA ASN A 483 -16.90 17.29 -5.04
C ASN A 483 -17.65 16.24 -5.88
N GLU A 484 -18.70 16.65 -6.59
CA GLU A 484 -19.51 15.79 -7.46
C GLU A 484 -19.30 16.08 -8.95
N ILE A 485 -18.13 16.63 -9.31
CA ILE A 485 -17.88 17.16 -10.65
C ILE A 485 -17.91 16.03 -11.66
N SER A 486 -18.87 16.08 -12.58
CA SER A 486 -19.01 15.12 -13.69
C SER A 486 -18.74 15.75 -15.06
N LEU A 487 -18.92 17.08 -15.17
CA LEU A 487 -18.78 17.84 -16.41
C LEU A 487 -17.81 19.02 -16.25
N LEU A 488 -16.84 19.09 -17.18
CA LEU A 488 -15.93 20.22 -17.36
C LEU A 488 -16.24 20.90 -18.70
N PHE A 489 -16.63 22.18 -18.67
CA PHE A 489 -16.89 22.94 -19.89
C PHE A 489 -15.57 23.36 -20.56
N LYS A 490 -15.55 23.41 -21.89
CA LYS A 490 -14.37 23.74 -22.71
C LYS A 490 -13.64 25.02 -22.27
N ASP A 491 -14.42 26.06 -21.99
CA ASP A 491 -13.91 27.37 -21.62
C ASP A 491 -13.81 27.60 -20.10
N ALA A 492 -13.88 26.55 -19.28
CA ALA A 492 -13.88 26.66 -17.82
C ALA A 492 -12.65 27.41 -17.27
N PHE A 493 -11.48 27.18 -17.88
CA PHE A 493 -10.20 27.79 -17.48
C PHE A 493 -9.65 28.76 -18.53
N ALA A 494 -10.50 29.21 -19.46
CA ALA A 494 -10.10 30.20 -20.46
C ALA A 494 -9.67 31.50 -19.75
N ARG A 495 -8.59 32.12 -20.25
CA ARG A 495 -8.00 33.37 -19.72
C ARG A 495 -7.38 33.28 -18.31
N CYS A 496 -6.95 32.10 -17.87
CA CYS A 496 -6.14 31.91 -16.66
C CYS A 496 -4.66 31.60 -16.98
N PRO A 497 -3.86 32.55 -17.53
CA PRO A 497 -2.53 32.25 -18.07
C PRO A 497 -1.50 31.82 -17.01
N LYS A 498 -1.72 32.16 -15.74
CA LYS A 498 -0.82 31.82 -14.63
C LYS A 498 -1.23 30.56 -13.86
N LEU A 499 -2.32 29.90 -14.26
CA LEU A 499 -2.82 28.71 -13.56
C LEU A 499 -1.86 27.55 -13.77
N ARG A 500 -1.17 27.13 -12.70
CA ARG A 500 -0.12 26.10 -12.75
C ARG A 500 -0.55 24.78 -12.14
N LYS A 501 -1.46 24.78 -11.18
CA LYS A 501 -1.90 23.58 -10.46
C LYS A 501 -3.42 23.52 -10.38
N ILE A 502 -3.98 22.37 -10.77
CA ILE A 502 -5.38 22.04 -10.51
C ILE A 502 -5.46 20.65 -9.86
N THR A 503 -6.19 20.55 -8.75
CA THR A 503 -6.55 19.28 -8.12
C THR A 503 -8.06 19.07 -8.28
N MET A 504 -8.46 17.96 -8.89
CA MET A 504 -9.85 17.50 -9.07
C MET A 504 -10.04 16.07 -8.53
N ARG A 505 -9.23 15.68 -7.53
CA ARG A 505 -9.28 14.34 -6.92
C ARG A 505 -10.66 14.04 -6.31
N ASN A 506 -11.09 12.78 -6.31
CA ASN A 506 -12.35 12.35 -5.66
C ASN A 506 -13.55 13.13 -6.24
N ASN A 507 -13.77 12.99 -7.54
CA ASN A 507 -14.92 13.57 -8.26
C ASN A 507 -15.56 12.46 -9.13
N ARG A 508 -16.50 12.84 -10.01
CA ARG A 508 -17.23 11.92 -10.89
C ARG A 508 -16.87 12.12 -12.37
N ILE A 509 -15.65 12.59 -12.67
CA ILE A 509 -15.23 12.96 -14.02
C ILE A 509 -15.07 11.71 -14.88
N LYS A 510 -15.80 11.64 -16.00
CA LYS A 510 -15.76 10.52 -16.97
C LYS A 510 -14.79 10.77 -18.13
N SER A 511 -14.57 12.03 -18.51
CA SER A 511 -13.67 12.44 -19.60
C SER A 511 -13.06 13.82 -19.33
N LEU A 512 -11.85 14.05 -19.85
CA LEU A 512 -11.13 15.34 -19.82
C LEU A 512 -11.23 16.11 -21.14
N ASP A 513 -12.01 15.62 -22.10
CA ASP A 513 -12.12 16.19 -23.44
C ASP A 513 -12.56 17.66 -23.40
N GLU A 514 -11.83 18.51 -24.14
CA GLU A 514 -12.07 19.95 -24.34
C GLU A 514 -11.98 20.84 -23.09
N GLY A 515 -12.29 20.35 -21.90
CA GLY A 515 -12.33 21.16 -20.66
C GLY A 515 -10.98 21.72 -20.18
N LEU A 516 -9.86 21.16 -20.67
CA LEU A 516 -8.51 21.55 -20.26
C LEU A 516 -7.66 22.12 -21.41
N SER A 517 -8.19 22.21 -22.63
CA SER A 517 -7.39 22.62 -23.81
C SER A 517 -6.89 24.06 -23.70
N GLU A 518 -7.69 24.94 -23.08
CA GLU A 518 -7.36 26.36 -22.93
C GLU A 518 -6.46 26.65 -21.70
N ALA A 519 -6.20 25.65 -20.84
CA ALA A 519 -5.38 25.78 -19.64
C ALA A 519 -3.86 25.72 -19.94
N SER A 520 -3.39 26.55 -20.88
CA SER A 520 -2.03 26.48 -21.45
C SER A 520 -0.90 26.69 -20.43
N GLY A 521 -1.16 27.34 -19.29
CA GLY A 521 -0.19 27.54 -18.20
C GLY A 521 -0.05 26.36 -17.23
N LEU A 522 -0.90 25.35 -17.34
CA LEU A 522 -1.03 24.26 -16.37
C LEU A 522 0.21 23.35 -16.38
N ARG A 523 0.80 23.13 -15.20
CA ARG A 523 1.99 22.27 -15.02
C ARG A 523 1.70 21.01 -14.21
N ARG A 524 0.71 21.06 -13.30
CA ARG A 524 0.32 19.92 -12.46
C ARG A 524 -1.19 19.73 -12.45
N LEU A 525 -1.61 18.52 -12.80
CA LEU A 525 -3.00 18.09 -12.78
C LEU A 525 -3.13 16.81 -11.95
N ASP A 526 -4.06 16.81 -11.00
CA ASP A 526 -4.45 15.62 -10.26
C ASP A 526 -5.93 15.34 -10.45
N VAL A 527 -6.24 14.24 -11.13
CA VAL A 527 -7.59 13.72 -11.42
C VAL A 527 -7.77 12.32 -10.85
N SER A 528 -6.99 11.97 -9.82
CA SER A 528 -7.06 10.65 -9.19
C SER A 528 -8.43 10.41 -8.54
N ASN A 529 -8.87 9.17 -8.42
CA ASN A 529 -10.18 8.81 -7.84
C ASN A 529 -11.34 9.49 -8.58
N ASN A 530 -11.42 9.24 -9.88
CA ASN A 530 -12.51 9.68 -10.75
C ASN A 530 -13.02 8.46 -11.55
N LEU A 531 -13.81 8.70 -12.60
CA LEU A 531 -14.45 7.67 -13.42
C LEU A 531 -13.92 7.70 -14.86
N ILE A 532 -12.67 8.12 -15.06
CA ILE A 532 -12.08 8.29 -16.40
C ILE A 532 -11.85 6.90 -17.02
N VAL A 533 -12.39 6.67 -18.22
CA VAL A 533 -12.27 5.39 -18.94
C VAL A 533 -11.21 5.44 -20.04
N VAL A 534 -11.09 6.58 -20.72
CA VAL A 534 -10.15 6.78 -21.83
C VAL A 534 -9.29 8.00 -21.55
N LEU A 535 -7.97 7.82 -21.55
CA LEU A 535 -7.04 8.94 -21.43
C LEU A 535 -6.55 9.37 -22.81
N LYS A 536 -7.03 10.53 -23.26
CA LYS A 536 -6.56 11.17 -24.49
C LYS A 536 -5.44 12.14 -24.20
N TRP A 537 -4.24 11.88 -24.71
CA TRP A 537 -3.09 12.77 -24.52
C TRP A 537 -3.32 14.14 -25.15
N SER A 538 -4.03 14.19 -26.27
CA SER A 538 -4.38 15.43 -26.98
C SER A 538 -5.37 16.33 -26.23
N ALA A 539 -6.08 15.82 -25.23
CA ALA A 539 -6.98 16.62 -24.39
C ALA A 539 -6.24 17.37 -23.27
N LEU A 540 -4.96 17.05 -23.05
CA LEU A 540 -4.14 17.67 -22.01
C LEU A 540 -3.40 18.91 -22.55
N PRO A 541 -3.15 19.92 -21.70
CA PRO A 541 -2.41 21.11 -22.10
C PRO A 541 -0.92 20.80 -22.38
N GLU A 542 -0.34 21.49 -23.37
CA GLU A 542 1.02 21.20 -23.88
C GLU A 542 2.11 21.29 -22.79
N ASN A 543 2.00 22.27 -21.88
CA ASN A 543 3.00 22.54 -20.84
C ASN A 543 2.84 21.69 -19.57
N LEU A 544 1.95 20.69 -19.57
CA LEU A 544 1.72 19.83 -18.42
C LEU A 544 2.97 19.01 -18.11
N GLU A 545 3.44 19.05 -16.86
CA GLU A 545 4.64 18.32 -16.41
C GLU A 545 4.28 17.11 -15.53
N ILE A 546 3.25 17.24 -14.70
CA ILE A 546 2.84 16.22 -13.74
C ILE A 546 1.36 15.91 -13.93
N LEU A 547 1.06 14.64 -14.19
CA LEU A 547 -0.30 14.09 -14.25
C LEU A 547 -0.43 12.96 -13.22
N LEU A 548 -1.40 13.11 -12.31
CA LEU A 548 -1.83 12.05 -11.41
C LEU A 548 -3.25 11.67 -11.78
N ALA A 549 -3.47 10.42 -12.19
CA ALA A 549 -4.77 9.88 -12.56
C ALA A 549 -4.95 8.47 -11.98
N ASP A 550 -4.49 8.29 -10.74
CA ASP A 550 -4.57 7.01 -10.02
C ASP A 550 -6.01 6.68 -9.66
N ASN A 551 -6.33 5.39 -9.50
CA ASN A 551 -7.66 4.92 -9.12
C ASN A 551 -8.78 5.49 -10.01
N ASN A 552 -8.69 5.20 -11.30
CA ASN A 552 -9.72 5.50 -12.30
C ASN A 552 -10.11 4.19 -13.01
N ASP A 553 -10.96 4.27 -14.03
CA ASP A 553 -11.36 3.14 -14.87
C ASP A 553 -10.62 3.09 -16.22
N ILE A 554 -9.42 3.68 -16.29
CA ILE A 554 -8.71 3.88 -17.55
C ILE A 554 -8.33 2.51 -18.12
N ASN A 555 -8.89 2.16 -19.27
CA ASN A 555 -8.58 0.92 -19.98
C ASN A 555 -7.87 1.15 -21.33
N LEU A 556 -7.96 2.37 -21.87
CA LEU A 556 -7.42 2.75 -23.16
C LEU A 556 -6.60 4.04 -23.07
N LEU A 557 -5.35 3.97 -23.56
CA LEU A 557 -4.46 5.09 -23.79
C LEU A 557 -4.40 5.38 -25.29
N THR A 558 -4.64 6.63 -25.69
CA THR A 558 -4.46 7.06 -27.09
C THR A 558 -2.98 7.14 -27.49
N ALA A 559 -2.69 7.30 -28.79
CA ALA A 559 -1.33 7.57 -29.25
C ALA A 559 -0.83 8.95 -28.77
N SER A 560 0.40 9.00 -28.27
CA SER A 560 1.11 10.19 -27.78
C SER A 560 2.00 10.83 -28.85
N THR A 561 2.32 10.11 -29.94
CA THR A 561 3.29 10.49 -30.98
C THR A 561 2.97 11.80 -31.72
N SER A 562 1.73 12.28 -31.67
CA SER A 562 1.31 13.56 -32.27
C SER A 562 1.23 14.73 -31.29
N SER A 563 1.53 14.51 -30.00
CA SER A 563 1.30 15.50 -28.93
C SER A 563 2.61 16.19 -28.50
N LYS A 564 2.65 17.53 -28.53
CA LYS A 564 3.79 18.36 -28.06
C LYS A 564 3.87 18.44 -26.52
N LEU A 565 3.60 17.34 -25.83
CA LEU A 565 3.50 17.32 -24.37
C LEU A 565 4.87 17.33 -23.70
N SER A 566 5.00 18.11 -22.62
CA SER A 566 6.20 18.18 -21.77
C SER A 566 6.07 17.35 -20.48
N LEU A 567 5.33 16.24 -20.51
CA LEU A 567 5.07 15.41 -19.32
C LEU A 567 6.35 14.78 -18.80
N LYS A 568 6.64 14.97 -17.52
CA LYS A 568 7.78 14.37 -16.82
C LYS A 568 7.35 13.24 -15.89
N THR A 569 6.27 13.44 -15.14
CA THR A 569 5.76 12.45 -14.18
C THR A 569 4.32 12.12 -14.49
N VAL A 570 4.05 10.84 -14.72
CA VAL A 570 2.70 10.33 -14.94
C VAL A 570 2.45 9.16 -13.99
N SER A 571 1.36 9.22 -13.25
CA SER A 571 0.87 8.14 -12.41
C SER A 571 -0.53 7.73 -12.86
N LEU A 572 -0.67 6.46 -13.26
CA LEU A 572 -1.91 5.80 -13.67
C LEU A 572 -2.12 4.52 -12.84
N ALA A 573 -1.68 4.53 -11.57
CA ALA A 573 -1.77 3.37 -10.70
C ALA A 573 -3.24 3.00 -10.45
N THR A 574 -3.51 1.70 -10.23
CA THR A 574 -4.86 1.21 -9.91
C THR A 574 -5.89 1.59 -10.99
N ASN A 575 -5.62 1.19 -12.23
CA ASN A 575 -6.52 1.39 -13.37
C ASN A 575 -6.83 0.03 -14.05
N ARG A 576 -7.38 0.03 -15.26
CA ARG A 576 -7.79 -1.18 -16.00
C ARG A 576 -7.02 -1.36 -17.32
N ILE A 577 -5.81 -0.81 -17.44
CA ILE A 577 -5.00 -0.87 -18.66
C ILE A 577 -4.55 -2.31 -18.91
N THR A 578 -4.72 -2.80 -20.15
CA THR A 578 -4.43 -4.20 -20.52
C THR A 578 -3.20 -4.39 -21.41
N VAL A 579 -2.92 -3.41 -22.29
CA VAL A 579 -1.82 -3.45 -23.26
C VAL A 579 -1.15 -2.08 -23.30
N MET A 580 0.17 -2.08 -23.51
CA MET A 580 0.96 -0.86 -23.61
C MET A 580 1.98 -0.95 -24.75
N ASN A 581 1.87 -0.06 -25.72
CA ASN A 581 2.75 0.05 -26.88
C ASN A 581 3.59 1.34 -26.85
N ALA A 582 4.66 1.39 -27.64
CA ALA A 582 5.58 2.53 -27.70
C ALA A 582 4.89 3.85 -28.02
N GLU A 583 3.90 3.80 -28.92
CA GLU A 583 3.13 4.97 -29.36
C GLU A 583 2.22 5.54 -28.27
N GLN A 584 1.82 4.74 -27.28
CA GLN A 584 0.88 5.16 -26.22
C GLN A 584 1.57 5.86 -25.05
N ILE A 585 2.91 5.84 -25.00
CA ILE A 585 3.71 6.40 -23.92
C ILE A 585 4.41 7.66 -24.45
N PRO A 586 4.31 8.82 -23.77
CA PRO A 586 5.07 10.01 -24.12
C PRO A 586 6.59 9.84 -24.01
N ASN A 587 7.35 10.42 -24.95
CA ASN A 587 8.83 10.34 -24.98
C ASN A 587 9.52 11.19 -23.89
N SER A 588 8.82 12.17 -23.33
CA SER A 588 9.34 13.12 -22.33
C SER A 588 9.38 12.60 -20.89
N LEU A 589 8.80 11.42 -20.62
CA LEU A 589 8.62 10.92 -19.26
C LEU A 589 9.94 10.59 -18.55
N GLU A 590 10.05 11.07 -17.31
CA GLU A 590 11.10 10.73 -16.35
C GLU A 590 10.63 9.68 -15.34
N SER A 591 9.35 9.73 -14.94
CA SER A 591 8.75 8.79 -13.99
C SER A 591 7.39 8.34 -14.50
N PHE A 592 7.20 7.02 -14.59
CA PHE A 592 5.94 6.43 -15.02
C PHE A 592 5.49 5.32 -14.08
N ASP A 593 4.33 5.53 -13.45
CA ASP A 593 3.69 4.54 -12.59
C ASP A 593 2.43 3.99 -13.24
N VAL A 594 2.41 2.68 -13.48
CA VAL A 594 1.26 1.93 -13.99
C VAL A 594 1.01 0.68 -13.14
N SER A 595 1.35 0.77 -11.86
CA SER A 595 1.14 -0.33 -10.92
C SER A 595 -0.34 -0.66 -10.75
N PHE A 596 -0.63 -1.89 -10.32
CA PHE A 596 -1.98 -2.38 -10.04
C PHE A 596 -2.97 -2.19 -11.21
N ASN A 597 -2.49 -2.45 -12.42
CA ASN A 597 -3.31 -2.47 -13.64
C ASN A 597 -3.55 -3.93 -14.09
N ARG A 598 -4.03 -4.13 -15.32
CA ARG A 598 -4.27 -5.46 -15.91
C ARG A 598 -3.33 -5.73 -17.08
N ILE A 599 -2.13 -5.14 -17.07
CA ILE A 599 -1.22 -5.19 -18.22
C ILE A 599 -0.72 -6.63 -18.38
N ALA A 600 -1.09 -7.28 -19.48
CA ALA A 600 -0.70 -8.65 -19.77
C ALA A 600 0.49 -8.74 -20.73
N ARG A 601 0.65 -7.75 -21.62
CA ARG A 601 1.71 -7.72 -22.64
C ARG A 601 2.23 -6.30 -22.88
N LEU A 602 3.54 -6.20 -23.08
CA LEU A 602 4.21 -4.99 -23.52
C LEU A 602 4.54 -5.11 -25.02
N GLY A 603 4.30 -4.04 -25.78
CA GLY A 603 4.64 -3.96 -27.20
C GLY A 603 6.15 -3.93 -27.44
N LYS A 604 6.57 -4.37 -28.64
CA LYS A 604 7.98 -4.29 -29.05
C LYS A 604 8.48 -2.85 -28.98
N GLY A 605 9.63 -2.63 -28.36
CA GLY A 605 10.20 -1.30 -28.20
C GLY A 605 9.37 -0.34 -27.36
N ALA A 606 8.44 -0.83 -26.50
CA ALA A 606 7.55 0.02 -25.69
C ALA A 606 8.29 1.17 -25.00
N PHE A 607 9.46 0.89 -24.43
CA PHE A 607 10.27 1.89 -23.74
C PHE A 607 11.52 2.33 -24.52
N GLY A 608 11.72 1.84 -25.76
CA GLY A 608 12.98 2.01 -26.50
C GLY A 608 13.39 3.46 -26.75
N GLU A 609 12.43 4.33 -27.08
CA GLU A 609 12.65 5.76 -27.37
C GLU A 609 12.58 6.67 -26.12
N LYS A 610 12.34 6.11 -24.93
CA LYS A 610 12.07 6.86 -23.69
C LYS A 610 13.36 7.22 -22.94
N SER A 611 14.23 8.00 -23.59
CA SER A 611 15.60 8.28 -23.12
C SER A 611 15.71 9.00 -21.77
N GLN A 612 14.65 9.70 -21.35
CA GLN A 612 14.61 10.44 -20.08
C GLN A 612 14.09 9.61 -18.90
N LEU A 613 13.60 8.38 -19.13
CA LEU A 613 12.94 7.56 -18.11
C LEU A 613 13.94 7.16 -17.02
N ARG A 614 13.61 7.46 -15.76
CA ARG A 614 14.42 7.15 -14.57
C ARG A 614 13.70 6.20 -13.62
N LYS A 615 12.37 6.25 -13.55
CA LYS A 615 11.56 5.37 -12.70
C LYS A 615 10.40 4.77 -13.49
N LEU A 616 10.24 3.45 -13.39
CA LEU A 616 9.15 2.69 -13.99
C LEU A 616 8.56 1.74 -12.95
N ASN A 617 7.25 1.83 -12.71
CA ASN A 617 6.54 0.94 -11.80
C ASN A 617 5.51 0.10 -12.56
N LEU A 618 5.77 -1.21 -12.65
CA LEU A 618 4.93 -2.24 -13.28
C LEU A 618 4.32 -3.22 -12.25
N LYS A 619 4.45 -2.94 -10.95
CA LYS A 619 4.02 -3.82 -9.88
C LYS A 619 2.53 -4.19 -9.98
N GLY A 620 2.15 -5.41 -9.62
CA GLY A 620 0.73 -5.79 -9.48
C GLY A 620 -0.04 -5.85 -10.80
N ASN A 621 0.62 -6.23 -11.90
CA ASN A 621 0.01 -6.40 -13.21
C ASN A 621 -0.17 -7.90 -13.56
N GLN A 622 -0.51 -8.21 -14.81
CA GLN A 622 -0.69 -9.58 -15.32
C GLN A 622 0.46 -10.00 -16.26
N LEU A 623 1.64 -9.39 -16.11
CA LEU A 623 2.78 -9.68 -16.98
C LEU A 623 3.28 -11.10 -16.72
N THR A 624 3.30 -11.92 -17.76
CA THR A 624 3.95 -13.24 -17.72
C THR A 624 5.39 -13.17 -18.18
N VAL A 625 5.69 -12.34 -19.18
CA VAL A 625 7.02 -12.18 -19.77
C VAL A 625 7.26 -10.71 -20.07
N VAL A 626 8.48 -10.25 -19.83
CA VAL A 626 8.94 -8.90 -20.16
C VAL A 626 10.12 -8.99 -21.12
N PRO A 627 9.86 -8.97 -22.45
CA PRO A 627 10.89 -9.23 -23.45
C PRO A 627 12.01 -8.17 -23.42
N THR A 628 13.25 -8.58 -23.65
CA THR A 628 14.41 -7.68 -23.80
C THR A 628 14.12 -6.56 -24.81
N GLU A 629 13.44 -6.87 -25.92
CA GLU A 629 13.06 -5.89 -26.95
C GLU A 629 12.12 -4.78 -26.44
N SER A 630 11.35 -5.03 -25.37
CA SER A 630 10.40 -4.05 -24.83
C SER A 630 11.09 -3.03 -23.92
N ILE A 631 12.16 -3.44 -23.24
CA ILE A 631 12.89 -2.65 -22.23
C ILE A 631 14.25 -2.13 -22.75
N ARG A 632 14.69 -2.53 -23.95
CA ARG A 632 15.94 -2.03 -24.55
C ARG A 632 15.85 -0.53 -24.88
N ILE A 633 16.15 0.30 -23.90
CA ILE A 633 16.33 1.75 -24.06
C ILE A 633 17.68 1.94 -24.74
N LEU A 634 17.64 2.23 -26.05
CA LEU A 634 18.83 2.16 -26.91
C LEU A 634 19.91 3.20 -26.53
N GLU A 635 19.56 4.30 -25.85
CA GLU A 635 20.45 5.46 -25.67
C GLU A 635 20.31 6.21 -24.31
N GLY A 636 19.92 5.52 -23.23
CA GLY A 636 19.84 6.15 -21.90
C GLY A 636 21.21 6.33 -21.23
N VAL A 637 21.54 7.54 -20.78
CA VAL A 637 22.78 7.88 -20.03
C VAL A 637 22.72 7.45 -18.56
N HIS A 638 21.54 7.04 -18.07
CA HIS A 638 21.26 6.82 -16.64
C HIS A 638 20.59 5.46 -16.37
N PRO A 639 20.75 4.89 -15.15
CA PRO A 639 20.04 3.68 -14.76
C PRO A 639 18.55 3.96 -14.48
N VAL A 640 17.67 3.04 -14.92
CA VAL A 640 16.23 3.06 -14.69
C VAL A 640 15.88 2.19 -13.49
N LYS A 641 15.19 2.77 -12.52
CA LYS A 641 14.65 2.06 -11.35
C LYS A 641 13.33 1.39 -11.73
N LEU A 642 13.27 0.06 -11.59
CA LEU A 642 12.13 -0.77 -11.96
C LEU A 642 11.53 -1.46 -10.73
N GLU A 643 10.21 -1.40 -10.61
CA GLU A 643 9.41 -2.21 -9.68
C GLU A 643 8.51 -3.14 -10.51
N ILE A 644 8.57 -4.46 -10.30
CA ILE A 644 7.88 -5.48 -11.13
C ILE A 644 7.26 -6.64 -10.33
N SER A 645 7.34 -6.61 -9.00
CA SER A 645 6.74 -7.61 -8.12
C SER A 645 5.23 -7.76 -8.32
N GLN A 646 4.65 -8.84 -7.76
CA GLN A 646 3.22 -9.13 -7.85
C GLN A 646 2.71 -9.29 -9.31
N ASN A 647 3.59 -9.77 -10.20
CA ASN A 647 3.23 -10.21 -11.55
C ASN A 647 3.40 -11.75 -11.65
N PRO A 648 2.58 -12.46 -12.44
CA PRO A 648 2.71 -13.89 -12.68
C PRO A 648 3.86 -14.21 -13.65
N LEU A 649 5.06 -13.71 -13.36
CA LEU A 649 6.23 -13.84 -14.22
C LEU A 649 6.65 -15.30 -14.38
N ILE A 650 6.97 -15.69 -15.62
CA ILE A 650 7.59 -16.95 -15.99
C ILE A 650 9.05 -16.65 -16.34
N CYS A 651 9.99 -17.47 -15.85
CA CYS A 651 11.41 -17.33 -16.15
C CYS A 651 11.68 -17.74 -17.62
N ASP A 652 11.38 -16.82 -18.54
CA ASP A 652 11.37 -17.05 -19.97
C ASP A 652 12.68 -16.56 -20.62
N CYS A 653 13.12 -17.25 -21.69
CA CYS A 653 14.37 -16.92 -22.37
C CYS A 653 14.39 -15.52 -23.01
N GLN A 654 13.25 -14.84 -23.14
CA GLN A 654 13.17 -13.44 -23.58
C GLN A 654 13.54 -12.43 -22.47
N MET A 655 13.76 -12.87 -21.23
CA MET A 655 14.04 -12.01 -20.08
C MET A 655 15.54 -12.03 -19.70
N THR A 656 16.42 -12.29 -20.67
CA THR A 656 17.89 -12.38 -20.45
C THR A 656 18.51 -11.11 -19.87
N TRP A 657 17.89 -9.95 -20.10
CA TRP A 657 18.30 -8.68 -19.50
C TRP A 657 18.31 -8.69 -17.97
N LEU A 658 17.52 -9.56 -17.32
CA LEU A 658 17.51 -9.72 -15.85
C LEU A 658 18.85 -10.17 -15.27
N LEU A 659 19.59 -11.00 -16.01
CA LEU A 659 20.91 -11.51 -15.60
C LEU A 659 21.97 -10.40 -15.50
N SER A 660 21.70 -9.25 -16.13
CA SER A 660 22.59 -8.09 -16.10
C SER A 660 22.34 -7.14 -14.94
N SER A 661 21.35 -7.38 -14.06
CA SER A 661 20.84 -6.45 -13.01
C SER A 661 21.77 -6.18 -11.80
N GLY A 662 23.10 -6.20 -11.99
CA GLY A 662 24.08 -5.80 -10.97
C GLY A 662 24.24 -4.28 -10.83
N LYS A 663 25.17 -3.79 -9.98
CA LYS A 663 25.41 -2.33 -9.78
C LYS A 663 25.79 -1.57 -11.07
N THR A 664 26.26 -2.26 -12.10
CA THR A 664 26.63 -1.71 -13.43
C THR A 664 25.52 -1.83 -14.48
N SER A 665 24.35 -2.34 -14.10
CA SER A 665 23.21 -2.49 -14.99
C SER A 665 22.55 -1.15 -15.28
N ARG A 666 21.98 -1.02 -16.49
CA ARG A 666 21.11 0.12 -16.84
C ARG A 666 19.72 0.02 -16.21
N ILE A 667 19.36 -1.12 -15.61
CA ILE A 667 18.05 -1.36 -14.99
C ILE A 667 18.26 -1.90 -13.59
N GLN A 668 17.79 -1.18 -12.59
CA GLN A 668 17.91 -1.52 -11.18
C GLN A 668 16.54 -1.93 -10.65
N ILE A 669 16.41 -3.21 -10.28
CA ILE A 669 15.19 -3.74 -9.68
C ILE A 669 15.20 -3.41 -8.19
N LEU A 670 14.17 -2.70 -7.72
CA LEU A 670 14.10 -2.22 -6.34
C LEU A 670 13.35 -3.17 -5.39
N ASP A 671 12.55 -4.08 -5.93
CA ASP A 671 11.68 -4.96 -5.17
C ASP A 671 12.09 -6.44 -5.22
N ASP A 672 11.57 -7.25 -4.28
CA ASP A 672 11.84 -8.69 -4.20
C ASP A 672 10.93 -9.48 -5.14
N ALA A 673 11.04 -9.19 -6.44
CA ALA A 673 10.32 -9.92 -7.48
C ALA A 673 10.85 -11.36 -7.64
N GLN A 674 9.96 -12.27 -8.05
CA GLN A 674 10.25 -13.67 -8.35
C GLN A 674 9.57 -14.08 -9.65
N CYS A 675 10.17 -15.02 -10.39
CA CYS A 675 9.57 -15.66 -11.56
C CYS A 675 9.38 -17.16 -11.30
N HIS A 676 8.43 -17.79 -11.98
CA HIS A 676 8.23 -19.24 -11.92
C HIS A 676 8.99 -19.90 -13.05
N HIS A 677 9.75 -20.95 -12.73
CA HIS A 677 10.51 -21.69 -13.73
C HIS A 677 9.57 -22.35 -14.75
N ALA A 678 9.92 -22.28 -16.05
CA ALA A 678 8.99 -22.61 -17.14
C ALA A 678 8.55 -24.09 -17.20
N ILE A 679 9.31 -25.00 -16.57
CA ILE A 679 9.10 -26.46 -16.67
C ILE A 679 8.34 -27.02 -15.47
N ASP A 680 8.75 -26.68 -14.26
CA ASP A 680 8.27 -27.25 -12.98
C ASP A 680 7.52 -26.23 -12.10
N GLN A 681 7.44 -24.97 -12.54
CA GLN A 681 6.71 -23.88 -11.88
C GLN A 681 7.22 -23.52 -10.47
N HIS A 682 8.44 -23.93 -10.10
CA HIS A 682 8.98 -23.51 -8.81
C HIS A 682 9.34 -22.00 -8.85
N PRO A 683 9.13 -21.25 -7.75
CA PRO A 683 9.48 -19.83 -7.70
C PRO A 683 11.00 -19.63 -7.57
N ILE A 684 11.56 -18.71 -8.36
CA ILE A 684 12.96 -18.29 -8.36
C ILE A 684 13.02 -16.78 -8.09
N PRO A 685 13.66 -16.34 -7.00
CA PRO A 685 13.95 -14.92 -6.78
C PRO A 685 14.83 -14.35 -7.89
N LEU A 686 14.50 -13.16 -8.42
CA LEU A 686 15.25 -12.57 -9.54
C LEU A 686 16.72 -12.31 -9.22
N LYS A 687 17.07 -12.12 -7.94
CA LYS A 687 18.46 -11.94 -7.47
C LYS A 687 19.32 -13.21 -7.58
N SER A 688 18.71 -14.41 -7.56
CA SER A 688 19.40 -15.70 -7.64
C SER A 688 19.30 -16.37 -9.02
N LEU A 689 18.71 -15.68 -10.00
CA LEU A 689 18.40 -16.19 -11.33
C LEU A 689 19.67 -16.52 -12.13
N GLN A 690 19.73 -17.72 -12.71
CA GLN A 690 20.83 -18.16 -13.58
C GLN A 690 20.38 -18.28 -15.04
N LYS A 691 21.35 -18.25 -15.97
CA LYS A 691 21.07 -18.36 -17.41
C LYS A 691 20.31 -19.63 -17.80
N LYS A 692 20.54 -20.74 -17.09
CA LYS A 692 19.89 -22.04 -17.33
C LYS A 692 18.41 -22.06 -16.97
N ASP A 693 17.97 -21.14 -16.11
CA ASP A 693 16.61 -21.08 -15.58
C ASP A 693 15.65 -20.31 -16.52
N LEU A 694 16.20 -19.62 -17.53
CA LEU A 694 15.46 -18.82 -18.50
C LEU A 694 15.16 -19.64 -19.77
N LEU A 695 13.98 -20.26 -19.81
CA LEU A 695 13.59 -21.18 -20.89
C LEU A 695 12.24 -20.78 -21.52
N CYS A 696 12.21 -20.64 -22.84
CA CYS A 696 11.00 -20.34 -23.61
C CYS A 696 10.32 -21.62 -24.11
N PRO A 697 8.99 -21.77 -23.95
CA PRO A 697 8.25 -22.80 -24.67
C PRO A 697 8.18 -22.48 -26.18
N TYR A 698 8.22 -23.50 -27.03
CA TYR A 698 8.06 -23.33 -28.47
C TYR A 698 7.24 -24.45 -29.12
N GLN A 699 6.51 -24.12 -30.19
CA GLN A 699 5.79 -25.09 -31.04
C GLN A 699 6.51 -25.32 -32.37
N SER A 700 7.05 -24.28 -33.00
CA SER A 700 7.94 -24.40 -34.15
C SER A 700 8.89 -23.22 -34.19
N ILE A 701 10.16 -23.45 -34.47
CA ILE A 701 11.16 -22.39 -34.53
C ILE A 701 12.29 -22.71 -35.52
N CYS A 702 12.92 -21.65 -36.03
CA CYS A 702 14.13 -21.76 -36.83
C CYS A 702 15.37 -21.75 -35.94
N GLU A 703 16.33 -22.62 -36.23
CA GLU A 703 17.60 -22.66 -35.50
C GLU A 703 18.56 -21.54 -35.98
N PRO A 704 19.37 -20.95 -35.08
CA PRO A 704 20.16 -19.75 -35.35
C PRO A 704 21.29 -19.92 -36.37
N GLU A 705 21.65 -21.17 -36.72
CA GLU A 705 22.68 -21.50 -37.73
C GLU A 705 22.08 -21.90 -39.09
N CYS A 706 20.76 -21.70 -39.29
CA CYS A 706 20.04 -22.14 -40.47
C CYS A 706 19.19 -21.06 -41.13
N ILE A 707 18.99 -21.16 -42.44
CA ILE A 707 18.02 -20.36 -43.21
C ILE A 707 16.71 -21.16 -43.32
N CYS A 708 15.66 -20.74 -42.62
CA CYS A 708 14.36 -21.39 -42.73
C CYS A 708 13.51 -20.84 -43.89
N CYS A 709 13.12 -21.73 -44.80
CA CYS A 709 12.15 -21.42 -45.85
C CYS A 709 10.70 -21.59 -45.35
N GLN A 710 9.75 -20.89 -46.00
CA GLN A 710 8.32 -21.03 -45.73
C GLN A 710 7.72 -22.35 -46.23
N TYR A 711 8.37 -23.05 -47.15
CA TYR A 711 7.86 -24.29 -47.78
C TYR A 711 8.63 -25.54 -47.31
N GLY A 712 7.88 -26.64 -47.14
CA GLY A 712 8.13 -27.74 -46.22
C GLY A 712 9.25 -28.74 -46.50
N ASN A 713 10.38 -28.35 -47.12
CA ASN A 713 11.51 -29.26 -47.38
C ASN A 713 12.87 -28.74 -46.86
N CYS A 714 12.90 -27.96 -45.77
CA CYS A 714 14.17 -27.60 -45.11
C CYS A 714 14.34 -28.38 -43.80
N ASP A 715 15.47 -29.07 -43.69
CA ASP A 715 15.91 -29.87 -42.52
C ASP A 715 16.13 -29.05 -41.23
N CYS A 716 15.97 -27.72 -41.28
CA CYS A 716 16.33 -26.79 -40.22
C CYS A 716 15.17 -26.24 -39.38
N LYS A 717 13.91 -26.59 -39.69
CA LYS A 717 12.75 -26.15 -38.90
C LYS A 717 12.49 -27.15 -37.77
N SER A 718 12.85 -26.75 -36.55
CA SER A 718 12.56 -27.56 -35.36
C SER A 718 11.10 -27.40 -34.96
N VAL A 719 10.33 -28.49 -35.03
CA VAL A 719 8.91 -28.56 -34.68
C VAL A 719 8.75 -29.39 -33.41
N CYS A 720 8.03 -28.85 -32.42
CA CYS A 720 7.69 -29.59 -31.22
C CYS A 720 6.53 -30.56 -31.51
N PRO A 721 6.66 -31.87 -31.20
CA PRO A 721 5.58 -32.82 -31.44
C PRO A 721 4.32 -32.47 -30.65
N ALA A 722 3.14 -32.76 -31.20
CA ALA A 722 1.85 -32.37 -30.60
C ALA A 722 1.60 -32.97 -29.19
N SER A 723 2.21 -34.12 -28.88
CA SER A 723 2.13 -34.79 -27.57
C SER A 723 3.22 -34.35 -26.59
N CYS A 724 4.01 -33.34 -26.94
CA CYS A 724 5.18 -32.91 -26.17
C CYS A 724 5.16 -31.41 -25.91
N ARG A 725 5.88 -30.99 -24.86
CA ARG A 725 6.19 -29.60 -24.56
C ARG A 725 7.69 -29.41 -24.70
N CYS A 726 8.10 -28.45 -25.51
CA CYS A 726 9.49 -28.19 -25.80
C CYS A 726 9.90 -26.82 -25.26
N PHE A 727 11.07 -26.75 -24.63
CA PHE A 727 11.60 -25.56 -23.99
C PHE A 727 13.04 -25.32 -24.44
N ARG A 728 13.41 -24.06 -24.67
CA ARG A 728 14.79 -23.72 -25.07
C ARG A 728 15.32 -22.48 -24.38
N ASP A 729 16.64 -22.35 -24.29
CA ASP A 729 17.28 -21.05 -24.01
C ASP A 729 17.39 -20.21 -25.28
N GLU A 730 17.82 -18.94 -25.12
CA GLU A 730 17.92 -17.98 -26.22
C GLU A 730 18.90 -18.44 -27.32
N GLN A 731 20.04 -19.04 -26.95
CA GLN A 731 21.10 -19.47 -27.87
C GLN A 731 21.04 -20.96 -28.26
N PHE A 732 19.96 -21.69 -27.91
CA PHE A 732 19.82 -23.14 -28.17
C PHE A 732 20.93 -24.03 -27.57
N ASN A 733 21.58 -23.60 -26.48
CA ASN A 733 22.46 -24.48 -25.69
C ASN A 733 21.66 -25.48 -24.86
N ILE A 734 20.43 -25.13 -24.48
CA ILE A 734 19.50 -25.98 -23.75
C ILE A 734 18.26 -26.11 -24.61
N ASN A 735 17.89 -27.34 -24.96
CA ASN A 735 16.65 -27.67 -25.67
C ASN A 735 16.05 -28.94 -25.07
N ILE A 736 15.05 -28.76 -24.22
CA ILE A 736 14.40 -29.81 -23.43
C ILE A 736 13.07 -30.17 -24.09
N VAL A 737 12.90 -31.45 -24.40
CA VAL A 737 11.66 -31.97 -24.99
C VAL A 737 11.02 -32.93 -23.99
N ARG A 738 9.83 -32.58 -23.50
CA ARG A 738 9.09 -33.38 -22.52
C ARG A 738 7.78 -33.87 -23.10
N CYS A 739 7.68 -35.16 -23.33
CA CYS A 739 6.48 -35.84 -23.79
C CYS A 739 5.83 -36.52 -22.60
N ALA A 740 4.58 -36.14 -22.28
CA ALA A 740 3.82 -36.70 -21.18
C ALA A 740 2.50 -37.27 -21.71
N GLY A 741 2.28 -38.58 -21.55
CA GLY A 741 1.01 -39.21 -21.88
C GLY A 741 -0.07 -38.94 -20.82
N SER A 742 -1.28 -38.58 -21.26
CA SER A 742 -2.45 -38.50 -20.38
C SER A 742 -3.08 -39.89 -20.22
N ASN A 743 -3.45 -40.28 -19.00
CA ASN A 743 -4.13 -41.57 -18.70
C ASN A 743 -5.56 -41.67 -19.27
N THR A 744 -5.99 -40.76 -20.15
CA THR A 744 -7.37 -40.66 -20.64
C THR A 744 -7.54 -41.28 -22.03
N THR A 745 -7.91 -42.57 -22.04
CA THR A 745 -8.91 -43.22 -22.92
C THR A 745 -8.98 -42.91 -24.43
N VAL A 746 -7.87 -42.82 -25.17
CA VAL A 746 -7.86 -42.89 -26.66
C VAL A 746 -6.63 -43.71 -27.11
N PRO A 747 -6.71 -44.59 -28.13
CA PRO A 747 -5.68 -45.59 -28.41
C PRO A 747 -4.31 -44.97 -28.72
N LYS A 748 -3.31 -45.53 -28.02
CA LYS A 748 -1.87 -45.35 -28.17
C LYS A 748 -1.43 -45.49 -29.62
N ARG A 749 -1.30 -44.37 -30.35
CA ARG A 749 -0.45 -44.35 -31.55
C ARG A 749 0.99 -44.54 -31.08
N GLU A 750 1.72 -45.46 -31.70
CA GLU A 750 3.14 -45.65 -31.40
C GLU A 750 3.89 -44.33 -31.59
N PHE A 751 4.68 -43.95 -30.60
CA PHE A 751 5.41 -42.68 -30.65
C PHE A 751 6.53 -42.75 -31.69
N VAL A 752 6.55 -41.81 -32.62
CA VAL A 752 7.53 -41.79 -33.72
C VAL A 752 8.72 -40.92 -33.33
N VAL A 753 9.84 -41.55 -33.01
CA VAL A 753 11.08 -40.88 -32.54
C VAL A 753 11.63 -39.90 -33.59
N SER A 754 11.38 -40.10 -34.89
CA SER A 754 11.86 -39.17 -35.93
C SER A 754 11.21 -37.79 -35.88
N GLU A 755 10.07 -37.62 -35.20
CA GLU A 755 9.41 -36.31 -35.04
C GLU A 755 10.08 -35.41 -33.99
N LEU A 756 10.96 -35.96 -33.15
CA LEU A 756 11.66 -35.18 -32.12
C LEU A 756 12.66 -34.20 -32.74
N PRO A 757 12.79 -32.96 -32.21
CA PRO A 757 13.78 -31.98 -32.67
C PRO A 757 15.21 -32.54 -32.73
N VAL A 758 15.95 -32.21 -33.79
CA VAL A 758 17.33 -32.69 -34.01
C VAL A 758 18.31 -32.05 -33.02
N SER A 759 18.06 -30.80 -32.62
CA SER A 759 18.87 -30.03 -31.67
C SER A 759 18.55 -30.27 -30.19
N ALA A 760 17.67 -31.24 -29.87
CA ALA A 760 17.32 -31.53 -28.48
C ALA A 760 18.56 -31.94 -27.68
N THR A 761 18.77 -31.30 -26.52
CA THR A 761 19.85 -31.64 -25.58
C THR A 761 19.37 -32.55 -24.46
N GLU A 762 18.07 -32.55 -24.19
CA GLU A 762 17.41 -33.42 -23.24
C GLU A 762 16.05 -33.87 -23.78
N ILE A 763 15.79 -35.17 -23.74
CA ILE A 763 14.52 -35.77 -24.16
C ILE A 763 13.98 -36.61 -23.01
N ILE A 764 12.73 -36.33 -22.62
CA ILE A 764 12.01 -37.05 -21.58
C ILE A 764 10.73 -37.62 -22.19
N LEU A 765 10.69 -38.94 -22.31
CA LEU A 765 9.53 -39.70 -22.79
C LEU A 765 8.93 -40.48 -21.63
N SER A 766 7.84 -39.97 -21.06
CA SER A 766 7.10 -40.66 -20.00
C SER A 766 5.60 -40.78 -20.34
N GLY A 767 5.03 -41.97 -20.15
CA GLY A 767 3.61 -42.24 -20.45
C GLY A 767 3.25 -42.39 -21.95
N VAL A 768 4.25 -42.48 -22.84
CA VAL A 768 4.05 -42.82 -24.27
C VAL A 768 4.38 -44.29 -24.52
N THR A 769 3.84 -44.91 -25.58
CA THR A 769 4.22 -46.28 -25.95
C THR A 769 5.30 -46.33 -27.03
N LEU A 770 6.40 -46.97 -26.69
CA LEU A 770 7.54 -47.18 -27.57
C LEU A 770 8.04 -48.63 -27.44
N PRO A 771 7.39 -49.60 -28.12
CA PRO A 771 7.65 -51.03 -27.89
C PRO A 771 9.03 -51.50 -28.37
N GLN A 772 9.64 -50.81 -29.35
CA GLN A 772 10.94 -51.16 -29.91
C GLN A 772 11.73 -49.93 -30.35
N LEU A 773 13.05 -49.92 -30.09
CA LEU A 773 14.00 -48.94 -30.62
C LEU A 773 14.79 -49.52 -31.79
N ARG A 774 14.79 -48.82 -32.93
CA ARG A 774 15.51 -49.20 -34.15
C ARG A 774 16.87 -48.51 -34.27
N THR A 775 17.78 -49.07 -35.08
CA THR A 775 19.15 -48.55 -35.27
C THR A 775 19.21 -47.07 -35.69
N HIS A 776 18.26 -46.57 -36.48
CA HIS A 776 18.23 -45.21 -37.00
C HIS A 776 17.26 -44.26 -36.25
N SER A 777 16.72 -44.67 -35.10
CA SER A 777 15.69 -43.89 -34.38
C SER A 777 16.19 -42.49 -33.97
N PHE A 778 17.46 -42.39 -33.57
CA PHE A 778 18.07 -41.15 -33.06
C PHE A 778 19.03 -40.45 -34.03
N ILE A 779 18.88 -40.69 -35.34
CA ILE A 779 19.78 -40.12 -36.35
C ILE A 779 19.84 -38.57 -36.27
N GLY A 780 21.03 -38.01 -36.44
CA GLY A 780 21.27 -36.56 -36.47
C GLY A 780 21.36 -35.84 -35.11
N ARG A 781 21.03 -36.49 -33.98
CA ARG A 781 20.92 -35.84 -32.65
C ARG A 781 22.24 -35.74 -31.89
N LEU A 782 23.20 -35.02 -32.48
CA LEU A 782 24.58 -34.95 -31.98
C LEU A 782 24.71 -34.23 -30.63
N ARG A 783 23.77 -33.32 -30.30
CA ARG A 783 23.79 -32.50 -29.07
C ARG A 783 23.07 -33.14 -27.87
N LEU A 784 22.46 -34.32 -28.04
CA LEU A 784 21.68 -34.96 -26.99
C LEU A 784 22.58 -35.47 -25.85
N GLN A 785 22.35 -34.94 -24.65
CA GLN A 785 23.13 -35.26 -23.45
C GLN A 785 22.35 -36.14 -22.46
N ARG A 786 21.02 -35.95 -22.37
CA ARG A 786 20.16 -36.71 -21.46
C ARG A 786 18.99 -37.32 -22.23
N LEU A 787 18.79 -38.62 -22.10
CA LEU A 787 17.71 -39.34 -22.75
C LEU A 787 16.98 -40.21 -21.73
N HIS A 788 15.71 -39.90 -21.47
CA HIS A 788 14.84 -40.65 -20.57
C HIS A 788 13.72 -41.30 -21.36
N ILE A 789 13.64 -42.63 -21.28
CA ILE A 789 12.66 -43.48 -21.94
C ILE A 789 12.08 -44.43 -20.89
N ASN A 790 11.50 -43.88 -19.83
CA ASN A 790 11.02 -44.66 -18.70
C ASN A 790 9.52 -44.97 -18.81
N GLY A 791 9.10 -46.18 -18.42
CA GLY A 791 7.67 -46.52 -18.39
C GLY A 791 6.98 -46.58 -19.76
N THR A 792 7.72 -46.83 -20.84
CA THR A 792 7.19 -46.77 -22.22
C THR A 792 6.75 -48.13 -22.80
N GLY A 793 6.97 -49.20 -22.04
CA GLY A 793 6.69 -50.58 -22.48
C GLY A 793 7.71 -51.13 -23.48
N LEU A 794 8.92 -50.58 -23.49
CA LEU A 794 10.02 -50.99 -24.37
C LEU A 794 10.42 -52.44 -24.09
N ARG A 795 10.41 -53.29 -25.14
CA ARG A 795 10.72 -54.72 -25.03
C ARG A 795 12.05 -55.11 -25.69
N ASN A 796 12.44 -54.40 -26.75
CA ASN A 796 13.64 -54.73 -27.52
C ASN A 796 14.34 -53.47 -28.06
N ILE A 797 15.68 -53.48 -28.04
CA ILE A 797 16.54 -52.42 -28.59
C ILE A 797 17.44 -53.08 -29.65
N GLN A 798 17.38 -52.60 -30.90
CA GLN A 798 18.24 -53.11 -31.96
C GLN A 798 19.71 -52.73 -31.71
N THR A 799 20.63 -53.54 -32.25
CA THR A 799 22.06 -53.23 -32.22
C THR A 799 22.33 -51.86 -32.84
N LYS A 800 23.30 -51.15 -32.27
CA LYS A 800 23.67 -49.77 -32.64
C LYS A 800 22.56 -48.72 -32.45
N ALA A 801 21.42 -48.98 -31.79
CA ALA A 801 20.34 -47.98 -31.65
C ALA A 801 20.75 -46.60 -31.12
N PHE A 802 21.81 -46.50 -30.31
CA PHE A 802 22.31 -45.25 -29.75
C PHE A 802 23.58 -44.73 -30.45
N HIS A 803 24.03 -45.35 -31.55
CA HIS A 803 25.33 -45.08 -32.17
C HIS A 803 25.50 -43.66 -32.72
N THR A 804 24.42 -42.90 -32.86
CA THR A 804 24.40 -41.52 -33.36
C THR A 804 24.40 -40.47 -32.24
N LEU A 805 24.62 -40.88 -30.98
CA LEU A 805 24.54 -40.02 -29.80
C LEU A 805 25.90 -39.90 -29.09
N PRO A 806 26.87 -39.16 -29.67
CA PRO A 806 28.23 -39.08 -29.14
C PRO A 806 28.35 -38.29 -27.82
N SER A 807 27.43 -37.37 -27.56
CA SER A 807 27.42 -36.50 -26.37
C SER A 807 26.54 -36.99 -25.22
N LEU A 808 25.98 -38.20 -25.34
CA LEU A 808 25.04 -38.74 -24.36
C LEU A 808 25.76 -39.06 -23.04
N LYS A 809 25.33 -38.42 -21.95
CA LYS A 809 25.87 -38.57 -20.59
C LYS A 809 24.96 -39.36 -19.67
N THR A 810 23.64 -39.21 -19.84
CA THR A 810 22.64 -39.90 -19.03
C THR A 810 21.64 -40.60 -19.94
N LEU A 811 21.46 -41.89 -19.69
CA LEU A 811 20.46 -42.73 -20.37
C LEU A 811 19.61 -43.44 -19.33
N ASP A 812 18.30 -43.26 -19.41
CA ASP A 812 17.33 -43.85 -18.51
C ASP A 812 16.36 -44.74 -19.29
N LEU A 813 16.41 -46.03 -19.01
CA LEU A 813 15.57 -47.08 -19.59
C LEU A 813 14.76 -47.80 -18.50
N SER A 814 14.55 -47.14 -17.36
CA SER A 814 13.86 -47.72 -16.21
C SER A 814 12.38 -48.04 -16.46
N ASP A 815 11.80 -48.94 -15.66
CA ASP A 815 10.39 -49.31 -15.67
C ASP A 815 9.86 -49.75 -17.05
N ASN A 816 10.65 -50.54 -17.78
CA ASN A 816 10.28 -51.12 -19.07
C ASN A 816 10.17 -52.66 -18.98
N ALA A 817 10.17 -53.35 -20.12
CA ALA A 817 10.05 -54.81 -20.19
C ALA A 817 11.26 -55.43 -20.91
N LEU A 818 12.46 -54.87 -20.71
CA LEU A 818 13.69 -55.36 -21.33
C LEU A 818 14.17 -56.64 -20.65
N LEU A 819 14.64 -57.59 -21.46
CA LEU A 819 15.13 -58.91 -21.01
C LEU A 819 16.66 -59.02 -21.02
N SER A 820 17.33 -58.42 -22.01
CA SER A 820 18.79 -58.48 -22.16
C SER A 820 19.32 -57.30 -22.97
N LEU A 821 20.56 -56.89 -22.71
CA LEU A 821 21.33 -55.93 -23.51
C LEU A 821 22.67 -56.57 -23.90
N THR A 822 23.08 -56.42 -25.15
CA THR A 822 24.28 -57.09 -25.69
C THR A 822 25.55 -56.24 -25.61
N GLY A 823 25.41 -54.94 -25.40
CA GLY A 823 26.50 -53.96 -25.39
C GLY A 823 26.74 -53.31 -26.76
N ASP A 824 26.39 -53.99 -27.85
CA ASP A 824 26.52 -53.47 -29.23
C ASP A 824 25.55 -52.32 -29.53
N GLU A 825 24.55 -52.10 -28.67
CA GLU A 825 23.66 -50.94 -28.72
C GLU A 825 24.43 -49.62 -28.46
N PHE A 826 25.56 -49.67 -27.74
CA PHE A 826 26.32 -48.51 -27.24
C PHE A 826 27.64 -48.21 -27.99
N LEU A 827 27.85 -48.79 -29.17
CA LEU A 827 29.13 -48.81 -29.91
C LEU A 827 29.83 -47.44 -30.13
N LYS A 828 29.14 -46.30 -29.93
CA LYS A 828 29.66 -44.93 -30.04
C LYS A 828 29.11 -43.97 -28.98
N CYS A 829 28.93 -44.41 -27.74
CA CYS A 829 28.46 -43.59 -26.62
C CYS A 829 29.54 -43.45 -25.51
N PRO A 830 30.73 -42.89 -25.80
CA PRO A 830 31.85 -42.89 -24.84
C PRO A 830 31.63 -41.98 -23.63
N GLU A 831 30.78 -40.96 -23.75
CA GLU A 831 30.52 -39.96 -22.71
C GLU A 831 29.48 -40.40 -21.67
N LEU A 832 28.91 -41.61 -21.80
CA LEU A 832 27.82 -42.06 -20.93
C LEU A 832 28.34 -42.32 -19.51
N GLN A 833 27.82 -41.55 -18.56
CA GLN A 833 28.21 -41.58 -17.14
C GLN A 833 27.14 -42.20 -16.25
N GLN A 834 25.87 -42.13 -16.65
CA GLN A 834 24.73 -42.61 -15.87
C GLN A 834 23.82 -43.48 -16.74
N LEU A 835 23.57 -44.70 -16.29
CA LEU A 835 22.70 -45.66 -16.97
C LEU A 835 21.66 -46.21 -15.98
N PHE A 836 20.38 -45.96 -16.24
CA PHE A 836 19.30 -46.47 -15.40
C PHE A 836 18.58 -47.65 -16.07
N LEU A 837 18.57 -48.81 -15.40
CA LEU A 837 17.98 -50.06 -15.90
C LEU A 837 17.01 -50.69 -14.88
N ASN A 838 16.67 -49.99 -13.79
CA ASN A 838 15.79 -50.50 -12.76
C ASN A 838 14.35 -50.78 -13.26
N GLY A 839 13.63 -51.67 -12.59
CA GLY A 839 12.23 -51.97 -12.94
C GLY A 839 12.03 -52.69 -14.28
N ASN A 840 13.05 -53.43 -14.74
CA ASN A 840 13.00 -54.23 -15.97
C ASN A 840 12.92 -55.74 -15.64
N ARG A 841 13.26 -56.61 -16.60
CA ARG A 841 13.25 -58.08 -16.45
C ARG A 841 14.63 -58.69 -16.74
N PHE A 842 15.70 -57.97 -16.40
CA PHE A 842 17.06 -58.47 -16.62
C PHE A 842 17.38 -59.60 -15.64
N SER A 843 17.83 -60.74 -16.15
CA SER A 843 18.39 -61.84 -15.34
C SER A 843 19.92 -61.88 -15.37
N SER A 844 20.54 -61.34 -16.41
CA SER A 844 21.99 -61.17 -16.52
C SER A 844 22.33 -60.00 -17.45
N LEU A 845 23.52 -59.42 -17.30
CA LEU A 845 24.11 -58.48 -18.26
C LEU A 845 25.32 -59.12 -18.94
N THR A 846 25.46 -58.92 -20.24
CA THR A 846 26.62 -59.40 -21.00
C THR A 846 27.86 -58.58 -20.69
N ARG A 847 29.05 -59.21 -20.64
CA ARG A 847 30.35 -58.56 -20.38
C ARG A 847 30.65 -57.40 -21.34
N GLY A 848 30.21 -57.50 -22.60
CA GLY A 848 30.48 -56.51 -23.64
C GLY A 848 29.89 -55.12 -23.36
N ILE A 849 28.89 -54.98 -22.47
CA ILE A 849 28.24 -53.69 -22.20
C ILE A 849 29.19 -52.68 -21.53
N PHE A 850 30.04 -53.14 -20.61
CA PHE A 850 30.96 -52.28 -19.85
C PHE A 850 32.25 -52.00 -20.60
N GLU A 851 32.68 -52.92 -21.46
CA GLU A 851 33.81 -52.71 -22.38
C GLU A 851 33.52 -51.59 -23.39
N LYS A 852 32.24 -51.33 -23.70
CA LYS A 852 31.80 -50.25 -24.58
C LYS A 852 31.46 -48.94 -23.84
N LEU A 853 31.43 -48.93 -22.50
CA LEU A 853 31.03 -47.79 -21.66
C LEU A 853 32.08 -47.45 -20.59
N PRO A 854 33.27 -46.95 -20.98
CA PRO A 854 34.41 -46.77 -20.07
C PRO A 854 34.21 -45.68 -19.00
N ASN A 855 33.34 -44.71 -19.25
CA ASN A 855 33.09 -43.56 -18.37
C ASN A 855 31.87 -43.73 -17.45
N LEU A 856 31.26 -44.92 -17.43
CA LEU A 856 30.05 -45.18 -16.65
C LEU A 856 30.38 -45.13 -15.15
N LYS A 857 29.70 -44.25 -14.41
CA LYS A 857 29.88 -44.03 -12.97
C LYS A 857 28.66 -44.46 -12.15
N HIS A 858 27.45 -44.33 -12.70
CA HIS A 858 26.21 -44.62 -11.99
C HIS A 858 25.39 -45.65 -12.78
N LEU A 859 25.01 -46.74 -12.13
CA LEU A 859 24.22 -47.81 -12.73
C LEU A 859 23.07 -48.22 -11.79
N THR A 860 21.82 -48.22 -12.25
CA THR A 860 20.71 -48.76 -11.45
C THR A 860 20.22 -50.09 -11.98
N LEU A 861 20.16 -51.10 -11.11
CA LEU A 861 19.70 -52.46 -11.42
C LEU A 861 18.61 -52.97 -10.47
N HIS A 862 18.14 -52.14 -9.53
CA HIS A 862 17.12 -52.56 -8.56
C HIS A 862 15.80 -52.94 -9.25
N ASN A 863 15.00 -53.80 -8.62
CA ASN A 863 13.75 -54.35 -9.16
C ASN A 863 13.94 -55.00 -10.54
N ASN A 864 14.85 -55.96 -10.65
CA ASN A 864 15.04 -56.82 -11.82
C ASN A 864 14.96 -58.30 -11.38
N SER A 865 15.61 -59.22 -12.11
CA SER A 865 15.61 -60.65 -11.82
C SER A 865 17.04 -61.22 -11.71
N PHE A 866 17.98 -60.42 -11.19
CA PHE A 866 19.37 -60.86 -10.99
C PHE A 866 19.46 -61.85 -9.82
N GLU A 867 20.05 -63.03 -10.05
CA GLU A 867 20.34 -64.03 -9.02
C GLU A 867 21.74 -63.86 -8.41
N ASP A 868 22.68 -63.22 -9.10
CA ASP A 868 24.09 -63.02 -8.66
C ASP A 868 24.47 -61.53 -8.60
N VAL A 869 25.60 -61.19 -7.97
CA VAL A 869 26.16 -59.81 -7.89
C VAL A 869 27.27 -59.54 -8.93
N PRO A 870 27.36 -58.33 -9.50
CA PRO A 870 28.24 -58.11 -10.64
C PRO A 870 29.70 -58.04 -10.18
N ARG A 871 30.62 -58.67 -10.90
CA ARG A 871 32.06 -58.51 -10.60
C ARG A 871 32.44 -57.03 -10.72
N VAL A 872 33.18 -56.53 -9.73
CA VAL A 872 33.46 -55.10 -9.62
C VAL A 872 34.11 -54.56 -10.89
N ILE A 873 33.41 -53.61 -11.51
CA ILE A 873 33.94 -52.79 -12.59
C ILE A 873 34.59 -51.60 -11.89
N SER A 874 35.90 -51.48 -11.99
CA SER A 874 36.69 -50.42 -11.35
C SER A 874 36.32 -48.99 -11.74
N SER A 875 35.40 -48.79 -12.70
CA SER A 875 34.92 -47.48 -13.16
C SER A 875 33.65 -46.97 -12.47
N LEU A 876 32.87 -47.84 -11.80
CA LEU A 876 31.59 -47.44 -11.18
C LEU A 876 31.79 -46.77 -9.80
N SER A 877 31.01 -45.72 -9.56
CA SER A 877 30.98 -45.00 -8.28
C SER A 877 29.71 -45.29 -7.46
N LYS A 878 28.58 -45.60 -8.13
CA LYS A 878 27.30 -45.91 -7.47
C LYS A 878 26.55 -46.99 -8.23
N ILE A 879 26.04 -48.00 -7.52
CA ILE A 879 25.16 -49.05 -8.03
C ILE A 879 23.94 -49.22 -7.14
N SER A 880 22.80 -49.68 -7.69
CA SER A 880 21.63 -50.06 -6.89
C SER A 880 21.18 -51.49 -7.22
N LEU A 881 20.88 -52.31 -6.21
CA LEU A 881 20.62 -53.76 -6.37
C LEU A 881 19.36 -54.28 -5.66
N SER A 882 18.65 -53.46 -4.88
CA SER A 882 17.47 -53.90 -4.10
C SER A 882 16.36 -54.50 -4.97
N GLY A 883 15.48 -55.33 -4.38
CA GLY A 883 14.36 -55.96 -5.09
C GLY A 883 14.75 -56.94 -6.21
N ASN A 884 15.98 -57.46 -6.19
CA ASN A 884 16.42 -58.59 -7.02
C ASN A 884 16.46 -59.87 -6.17
N PRO A 885 16.20 -61.05 -6.76
CA PRO A 885 16.27 -62.34 -6.07
C PRO A 885 17.73 -62.82 -5.91
N LEU A 886 18.59 -62.01 -5.26
CA LEU A 886 20.01 -62.31 -5.08
C LEU A 886 20.20 -63.54 -4.17
N ARG A 887 20.97 -64.52 -4.63
CA ARG A 887 21.18 -65.78 -3.93
C ARG A 887 21.98 -65.61 -2.64
N CYS A 888 21.58 -66.37 -1.62
CA CYS A 888 22.28 -66.49 -0.34
C CYS A 888 23.33 -67.61 -0.42
N ASP A 889 24.60 -67.30 -0.61
CA ASP A 889 25.67 -68.30 -0.67
C ASP A 889 26.65 -68.18 0.51
N CYS A 890 27.05 -69.33 1.06
CA CYS A 890 28.03 -69.53 2.15
C CYS A 890 29.37 -70.09 1.64
N SER A 891 29.53 -70.34 0.33
CA SER A 891 30.63 -71.13 -0.23
C SER A 891 31.98 -70.40 -0.22
N ALA A 892 32.76 -70.61 0.85
CA ALA A 892 34.19 -70.30 0.86
C ALA A 892 34.98 -71.53 0.38
N LYS A 893 35.29 -71.57 -0.93
CA LYS A 893 36.20 -72.51 -1.64
C LYS A 893 35.66 -73.94 -1.88
N ASP A 894 35.39 -74.29 -3.13
CA ASP A 894 36.18 -75.31 -3.85
C ASP A 894 35.87 -75.38 -5.36
N GLU A 895 36.91 -75.68 -6.14
CA GLU A 895 37.02 -75.66 -7.61
C GLU A 895 36.16 -76.69 -8.39
N GLN A 896 34.99 -77.12 -7.89
CA GLN A 896 34.31 -78.32 -8.41
C GLN A 896 33.13 -78.12 -9.40
N TYR A 897 32.79 -76.88 -9.81
CA TYR A 897 31.82 -76.63 -10.89
C TYR A 897 32.48 -76.29 -12.24
N ARG A 898 33.53 -77.04 -12.61
CA ARG A 898 34.14 -76.95 -13.95
C ARG A 898 33.62 -78.00 -14.95
N HIS A 899 32.63 -78.82 -14.58
CA HIS A 899 32.15 -79.90 -15.44
C HIS A 899 30.63 -80.08 -15.40
N SER A 900 29.87 -79.21 -16.08
CA SER A 900 28.67 -79.61 -16.87
C SER A 900 27.92 -78.41 -17.45
N ALA A 901 28.34 -77.95 -18.63
CA ALA A 901 27.49 -77.53 -19.77
C ALA A 901 28.36 -76.76 -20.77
N GLY A 902 28.63 -77.38 -21.92
CA GLY A 902 29.48 -76.80 -22.95
C GLY A 902 28.80 -75.63 -23.67
N SER A 903 29.41 -74.45 -23.61
CA SER A 903 29.44 -73.45 -24.67
C SER A 903 30.45 -72.36 -24.28
N ALA A 904 31.50 -72.16 -25.07
CA ALA A 904 32.67 -71.36 -24.71
C ALA A 904 32.47 -69.82 -24.84
N HIS A 905 31.24 -69.30 -24.87
CA HIS A 905 30.98 -67.86 -25.06
C HIS A 905 30.06 -67.20 -24.01
N GLN A 906 29.71 -67.90 -22.93
CA GLN A 906 28.90 -67.34 -21.84
C GLN A 906 29.46 -67.80 -20.49
N GLN A 907 30.50 -67.12 -20.00
CA GLN A 907 30.83 -67.16 -18.57
C GLN A 907 30.15 -65.97 -17.89
N PRO A 908 29.42 -66.15 -16.77
CA PRO A 908 28.78 -65.04 -16.08
C PRO A 908 29.84 -64.06 -15.56
N PHE A 909 29.64 -62.77 -15.87
CA PHE A 909 30.43 -61.65 -15.38
C PHE A 909 30.21 -61.37 -13.87
N TRP A 910 29.49 -62.24 -13.18
CA TRP A 910 28.96 -62.06 -11.84
C TRP A 910 29.80 -62.87 -10.84
N GLU A 911 30.06 -62.30 -9.66
CA GLU A 911 30.70 -63.03 -8.55
C GLU A 911 29.65 -63.90 -7.88
N HIS A 912 30.00 -65.17 -7.67
CA HIS A 912 29.08 -66.15 -7.07
C HIS A 912 28.98 -65.95 -5.55
N ASN A 913 29.98 -65.31 -4.93
CA ASN A 913 29.99 -65.03 -3.50
C ASN A 913 29.47 -63.62 -3.20
N ALA A 914 28.16 -63.49 -3.04
CA ALA A 914 27.53 -62.23 -2.67
C ALA A 914 28.03 -61.68 -1.31
N ALA A 915 28.30 -62.55 -0.33
CA ALA A 915 28.71 -62.14 1.01
C ALA A 915 30.06 -61.42 1.02
N GLU A 916 31.06 -61.99 0.35
CA GLU A 916 32.40 -61.40 0.23
C GLU A 916 32.36 -60.10 -0.60
N TRP A 917 31.55 -60.08 -1.66
CA TRP A 917 31.38 -58.91 -2.50
C TRP A 917 30.79 -57.72 -1.74
N PHE A 918 29.68 -57.92 -1.00
CA PHE A 918 29.05 -56.85 -0.22
C PHE A 918 29.93 -56.40 0.96
N ALA A 919 30.76 -57.28 1.53
CA ALA A 919 31.71 -56.90 2.58
C ALA A 919 32.78 -55.92 2.05
N GLN A 920 33.24 -56.10 0.81
CA GLN A 920 34.27 -55.26 0.19
C GLN A 920 33.71 -54.00 -0.50
N HIS A 921 32.46 -54.04 -0.99
CA HIS A 921 31.89 -53.00 -1.87
C HIS A 921 30.61 -52.34 -1.34
N ARG A 922 30.34 -52.47 -0.03
CA ARG A 922 29.14 -51.91 0.63
C ARG A 922 28.88 -50.43 0.30
N GLU A 923 29.92 -49.60 0.30
CA GLU A 923 29.81 -48.15 0.07
C GLU A 923 29.42 -47.77 -1.37
N LEU A 924 29.58 -48.71 -2.31
CA LEU A 924 29.26 -48.53 -3.72
C LEU A 924 27.74 -48.72 -3.97
N VAL A 925 27.04 -49.45 -3.09
CA VAL A 925 25.62 -49.80 -3.20
C VAL A 925 24.74 -48.77 -2.50
N VAL A 926 24.02 -47.95 -3.26
CA VAL A 926 23.25 -46.81 -2.73
C VAL A 926 22.04 -47.26 -1.90
N ASP A 927 21.44 -48.39 -2.25
CA ASP A 927 20.21 -48.93 -1.66
C ASP A 927 20.45 -50.15 -0.77
N PHE A 928 21.66 -50.29 -0.22
CA PHE A 928 22.10 -51.46 0.54
C PHE A 928 21.13 -51.90 1.66
N GLN A 929 20.51 -50.94 2.37
CA GLN A 929 19.57 -51.24 3.47
C GLN A 929 18.32 -52.01 3.03
N ALA A 930 17.96 -51.93 1.74
CA ALA A 930 16.81 -52.61 1.15
C ALA A 930 17.22 -53.81 0.28
N VAL A 931 18.51 -54.15 0.24
CA VAL A 931 18.99 -55.35 -0.45
C VAL A 931 18.66 -56.56 0.41
N GLU A 932 17.92 -57.49 -0.18
CA GLU A 932 17.52 -58.72 0.46
C GLU A 932 18.19 -59.90 -0.24
N CYS A 933 18.54 -60.85 0.58
CA CYS A 933 18.96 -62.17 0.19
C CYS A 933 17.71 -63.02 -0.05
N TRP A 934 17.66 -63.77 -1.15
CA TRP A 934 16.49 -64.50 -1.61
C TRP A 934 16.86 -65.94 -1.98
N GLU A 935 16.16 -66.90 -1.41
CA GLU A 935 16.39 -68.32 -1.67
C GLU A 935 15.07 -69.06 -1.87
N ASN A 936 14.94 -69.79 -2.98
CA ASN A 936 13.81 -70.67 -3.22
C ASN A 936 14.10 -72.03 -2.59
N VAL A 937 13.47 -72.29 -1.46
CA VAL A 937 13.67 -73.46 -0.60
C VAL A 937 13.42 -74.76 -1.36
N THR A 938 12.35 -74.83 -2.15
CA THR A 938 12.02 -76.02 -2.96
C THR A 938 13.04 -76.27 -4.06
N LYS A 939 13.50 -75.22 -4.75
CA LYS A 939 14.56 -75.32 -5.77
C LYS A 939 15.89 -75.75 -5.14
N ALA A 940 16.26 -75.17 -4.01
CA ALA A 940 17.47 -75.46 -3.26
C ALA A 940 17.53 -76.92 -2.74
N PHE A 941 16.42 -77.44 -2.21
CA PHE A 941 16.30 -78.87 -1.84
C PHE A 941 16.44 -79.81 -3.04
N LEU A 942 15.86 -79.46 -4.21
CA LEU A 942 15.95 -80.27 -5.42
C LEU A 942 17.37 -80.28 -6.02
N THR A 943 18.12 -79.17 -5.89
CA THR A 943 19.49 -79.05 -6.40
C THR A 943 20.56 -79.41 -5.36
N ASN A 944 20.17 -79.87 -4.17
CA ASN A 944 21.05 -80.23 -3.05
C ASN A 944 21.99 -79.08 -2.63
N ASP A 945 21.48 -77.85 -2.72
CA ASP A 945 22.21 -76.60 -2.52
C ASP A 945 21.74 -75.98 -1.20
N THR A 946 22.38 -76.37 -0.08
CA THR A 946 21.85 -76.13 1.27
C THR A 946 22.62 -75.02 1.98
N THR A 947 22.47 -73.76 1.56
CA THR A 947 23.30 -72.66 2.06
C THR A 947 22.74 -71.97 3.31
N VAL A 948 21.42 -71.81 3.47
CA VAL A 948 20.80 -71.17 4.67
C VAL A 948 19.69 -72.01 5.33
N LEU A 949 19.23 -73.07 4.66
CA LEU A 949 18.06 -73.88 5.04
C LEU A 949 18.18 -74.68 6.36
N SER A 950 19.38 -74.78 6.94
CA SER A 950 19.59 -75.43 8.24
C SER A 950 19.24 -74.52 9.42
N ALA A 951 19.20 -73.20 9.22
CA ALA A 951 19.05 -72.21 10.31
C ALA A 951 17.68 -71.49 10.31
N TYR A 952 17.01 -71.36 9.16
CA TYR A 952 15.77 -70.57 9.06
C TYR A 952 14.69 -71.22 8.17
N PRO A 953 13.41 -71.24 8.60
CA PRO A 953 12.28 -71.70 7.77
C PRO A 953 11.87 -70.66 6.71
N PRO A 954 11.15 -71.04 5.62
CA PRO A 954 10.59 -70.10 4.66
C PRO A 954 9.73 -69.04 5.37
N ASN A 955 9.92 -67.78 5.01
CA ASN A 955 9.24 -66.64 5.64
C ASN A 955 8.47 -65.75 4.65
N VAL A 956 8.58 -66.01 3.34
CA VAL A 956 7.84 -65.31 2.28
C VAL A 956 7.20 -66.34 1.36
N GLY A 957 5.87 -66.49 1.43
CA GLY A 957 5.18 -67.57 0.70
C GLY A 957 5.53 -68.97 1.22
N PRO A 958 5.05 -70.04 0.57
CA PRO A 958 5.23 -71.41 1.08
C PRO A 958 6.66 -71.94 0.94
N ASP A 959 7.41 -71.45 -0.07
CA ASP A 959 8.64 -72.09 -0.55
C ASP A 959 9.83 -71.11 -0.69
N VAL A 960 9.73 -69.88 -0.18
CA VAL A 960 10.77 -68.86 -0.35
C VAL A 960 11.21 -68.27 0.99
N PHE A 961 12.51 -68.16 1.15
CA PHE A 961 13.17 -67.50 2.26
C PHE A 961 13.78 -66.18 1.81
N VAL A 962 13.60 -65.13 2.60
CA VAL A 962 14.13 -63.80 2.36
C VAL A 962 14.67 -63.21 3.66
N MET A 963 15.89 -62.64 3.63
CA MET A 963 16.50 -61.97 4.77
C MET A 963 17.20 -60.70 4.30
N ARG A 964 17.26 -59.65 5.13
CA ARG A 964 18.07 -58.47 4.76
C ARG A 964 19.53 -58.86 4.63
N MET A 965 20.20 -58.40 3.57
CA MET A 965 21.60 -58.74 3.33
C MET A 965 22.51 -58.28 4.48
N GLU A 966 22.17 -57.19 5.18
CA GLU A 966 22.90 -56.75 6.38
C GLU A 966 22.79 -57.72 7.57
N GLU A 967 21.66 -58.40 7.73
CA GLU A 967 21.46 -59.44 8.75
C GLU A 967 22.23 -60.70 8.37
N PHE A 968 22.15 -61.11 7.10
CA PHE A 968 22.92 -62.23 6.57
C PHE A 968 24.43 -62.04 6.75
N LEU A 969 24.99 -60.87 6.41
CA LEU A 969 26.41 -60.57 6.60
C LEU A 969 26.86 -60.54 8.07
N ARG A 970 25.94 -60.25 9.01
CA ARG A 970 26.22 -60.28 10.46
C ARG A 970 26.39 -61.71 10.96
N ASP A 971 25.63 -62.63 10.39
CA ASP A 971 25.53 -64.03 10.82
C ASP A 971 26.43 -64.98 10.02
N TYR A 972 26.93 -64.53 8.85
CA TYR A 972 27.72 -65.28 7.86
C TYR A 972 28.86 -66.12 8.46
N ASN A 973 29.64 -65.58 9.40
CA ASN A 973 30.77 -66.29 10.03
C ASN A 973 30.49 -66.86 11.43
N THR A 974 29.31 -66.61 12.01
CA THR A 974 29.07 -66.87 13.45
C THR A 974 28.04 -67.97 13.72
N THR A 975 27.13 -68.28 12.79
CA THR A 975 26.04 -69.25 13.03
C THR A 975 25.62 -70.10 11.82
N ILE A 976 25.59 -69.54 10.59
CA ILE A 976 24.86 -70.16 9.47
C ILE A 976 25.76 -71.08 8.61
N CYS A 977 27.00 -70.68 8.33
CA CYS A 977 27.87 -71.35 7.35
C CYS A 977 28.82 -72.42 7.95
N VAL A 978 28.48 -73.04 9.10
CA VAL A 978 29.31 -74.09 9.77
C VAL A 978 28.61 -75.46 9.65
N PRO A 979 29.29 -76.54 9.23
CA PRO A 979 28.62 -77.84 9.02
C PRO A 979 28.42 -78.57 10.35
N PHE A 980 27.22 -79.11 10.61
CA PHE A 980 26.98 -80.05 11.71
C PHE A 980 26.17 -81.29 11.30
N SER A 981 26.66 -82.44 11.76
CA SER A 981 26.20 -83.81 11.53
C SER A 981 25.18 -84.29 12.57
N SER A 982 24.08 -84.88 12.08
CA SER A 982 23.27 -85.99 12.61
C SER A 982 22.87 -86.08 14.11
N GLY A 983 21.56 -85.99 14.37
CA GLY A 983 20.76 -87.13 14.85
C GLY A 983 19.98 -86.98 16.17
N PHE A 984 18.78 -87.64 16.21
CA PHE A 984 18.07 -88.22 17.38
C PHE A 984 17.14 -87.25 18.17
N PHE A 985 15.79 -87.25 18.16
CA PHE A 985 14.69 -88.25 18.25
C PHE A 985 13.35 -87.61 17.79
N GLY A 986 12.31 -88.42 17.49
CA GLY A 986 11.13 -88.02 16.70
C GLY A 986 9.72 -87.92 17.35
N GLN A 987 8.74 -87.81 16.43
CA GLN A 987 7.27 -88.07 16.44
C GLN A 987 6.25 -87.03 17.00
N ASP A 988 5.50 -86.41 16.06
CA ASP A 988 4.03 -86.13 15.90
C ASP A 988 3.02 -86.44 17.04
N PRO A 989 1.72 -85.99 16.98
CA PRO A 989 1.08 -84.74 16.49
C PRO A 989 -0.11 -84.24 17.41
N GLN A 990 -0.95 -83.30 16.91
CA GLN A 990 -2.29 -82.82 17.39
C GLN A 990 -2.30 -81.54 18.28
N ASN A 991 -3.15 -80.51 18.13
CA ASN A 991 -4.51 -80.43 17.55
C ASN A 991 -4.88 -79.01 17.07
N SER A 992 -5.52 -78.96 15.91
CA SER A 992 -6.22 -77.81 15.33
C SER A 992 -7.66 -77.73 15.84
N ILE A 993 -7.97 -76.79 16.74
CA ILE A 993 -9.36 -76.37 17.06
C ILE A 993 -9.48 -74.86 17.23
N ILE A 994 -8.39 -74.16 17.59
CA ILE A 994 -8.42 -72.72 17.92
C ILE A 994 -8.52 -71.83 16.67
N PHE A 995 -8.02 -72.28 15.52
CA PHE A 995 -8.00 -71.47 14.29
C PHE A 995 -9.37 -71.35 13.59
N VAL A 996 -10.26 -72.33 13.78
CA VAL A 996 -11.61 -72.34 13.18
C VAL A 996 -12.57 -71.41 13.94
N ILE A 997 -12.38 -71.24 15.25
CA ILE A 997 -13.24 -70.37 16.09
C ILE A 997 -12.95 -68.88 15.82
N VAL A 998 -11.68 -68.54 15.57
CA VAL A 998 -11.25 -67.17 15.28
C VAL A 998 -11.70 -66.71 13.88
N SER A 999 -11.69 -67.62 12.90
CA SER A 999 -12.06 -67.31 11.52
C SER A 999 -13.58 -67.10 11.34
N VAL A 1000 -14.43 -67.81 12.08
CA VAL A 1000 -15.89 -67.58 12.08
C VAL A 1000 -16.27 -66.27 12.79
N SER A 1001 -15.53 -65.87 13.81
CA SER A 1001 -15.78 -64.63 14.56
C SER A 1001 -15.49 -63.35 13.75
N ILE A 1002 -14.51 -63.41 12.83
CA ILE A 1002 -14.15 -62.28 11.94
C ILE A 1002 -15.18 -62.10 10.81
N ALA A 1003 -15.77 -63.19 10.31
CA ALA A 1003 -16.80 -63.14 9.27
C ALA A 1003 -18.12 -62.52 9.76
N VAL A 1004 -18.48 -62.75 11.03
CA VAL A 1004 -19.68 -62.15 11.66
C VAL A 1004 -19.47 -60.64 11.92
N LEU A 1005 -18.25 -60.21 12.25
CA LEU A 1005 -17.90 -58.80 12.46
C LEU A 1005 -17.98 -57.97 11.16
N LEU A 1006 -17.58 -58.57 10.02
CA LEU A 1006 -17.69 -57.96 8.69
C LEU A 1006 -19.14 -57.81 8.21
N CYS A 1007 -20.03 -58.74 8.56
CA CYS A 1007 -21.45 -58.65 8.24
C CYS A 1007 -22.17 -57.52 9.03
N ILE A 1008 -21.76 -57.28 10.29
CA ILE A 1008 -22.33 -56.21 11.13
C ILE A 1008 -21.90 -54.81 10.63
N LEU A 1009 -20.67 -54.65 10.12
CA LEU A 1009 -20.18 -53.40 9.55
C LEU A 1009 -20.87 -53.02 8.22
N VAL A 1010 -21.24 -54.01 7.40
CA VAL A 1010 -22.02 -53.79 6.17
C VAL A 1010 -23.46 -53.36 6.47
N VAL A 1011 -24.08 -53.90 7.53
CA VAL A 1011 -25.42 -53.49 7.98
C VAL A 1011 -25.42 -52.07 8.57
N LEU A 1012 -24.35 -51.65 9.25
CA LEU A 1012 -24.17 -50.27 9.75
C LEU A 1012 -23.91 -49.26 8.62
N ALA A 1013 -23.21 -49.65 7.55
CA ALA A 1013 -23.01 -48.81 6.36
C ALA A 1013 -24.33 -48.58 5.58
N VAL A 1014 -25.20 -49.59 5.49
CA VAL A 1014 -26.54 -49.47 4.89
C VAL A 1014 -27.49 -48.62 5.75
N SER A 1015 -27.31 -48.59 7.08
CA SER A 1015 -28.05 -47.70 7.99
C SER A 1015 -27.65 -46.22 7.87
N PHE A 1016 -26.41 -45.92 7.47
CA PHE A 1016 -25.93 -44.54 7.31
C PHE A 1016 -26.33 -43.93 5.96
N VAL A 1017 -26.42 -44.76 4.91
CA VAL A 1017 -26.93 -44.37 3.57
C VAL A 1017 -28.45 -44.14 3.54
N ARG A 1018 -29.18 -44.67 4.53
CA ARG A 1018 -30.62 -44.39 4.73
C ARG A 1018 -30.92 -43.05 5.44
N LYS A 1019 -29.90 -42.34 5.95
CA LYS A 1019 -30.05 -41.04 6.62
C LYS A 1019 -29.65 -39.85 5.74
N SER A 1020 -29.13 -40.10 4.54
CA SER A 1020 -28.68 -39.08 3.58
C SER A 1020 -29.44 -39.12 2.25
N HIS A 1021 -30.68 -39.61 2.27
CA HIS A 1021 -31.56 -39.73 1.10
C HIS A 1021 -32.95 -39.11 1.35
N ASP A 1022 -33.00 -37.99 2.05
CA ASP A 1022 -34.22 -37.16 2.21
C ASP A 1022 -34.05 -35.72 1.67
N ALA A 1023 -32.97 -35.49 0.92
CA ALA A 1023 -32.81 -34.29 0.12
C ALA A 1023 -32.85 -34.67 -1.36
N ILE A 1024 -33.90 -34.19 -2.03
CA ILE A 1024 -33.92 -33.91 -3.47
C ILE A 1024 -34.26 -35.14 -4.34
N ASN A 1025 -35.56 -35.45 -4.52
CA ASN A 1025 -36.25 -34.95 -5.71
C ASN A 1025 -37.71 -35.42 -5.89
N GLN A 1026 -38.56 -34.40 -6.03
CA GLN A 1026 -39.64 -34.27 -7.01
C GLN A 1026 -41.09 -34.64 -6.65
N ARG A 1027 -41.82 -33.52 -6.45
CA ARG A 1027 -42.98 -33.04 -7.23
C ARG A 1027 -44.39 -33.34 -6.69
N ARG A 1028 -44.96 -32.22 -6.23
CA ARG A 1028 -46.29 -31.65 -6.61
C ARG A 1028 -47.51 -32.44 -6.15
N TYR A 1029 -48.31 -31.82 -5.28
CA TYR A 1029 -49.58 -31.22 -5.69
C TYR A 1029 -50.09 -30.22 -4.64
N LYS A 1030 -50.38 -29.01 -5.13
CA LYS A 1030 -51.43 -28.04 -4.76
C LYS A 1030 -52.06 -28.15 -3.35
N ALA A 1031 -52.06 -27.06 -2.59
CA ALA A 1031 -53.08 -26.01 -2.64
C ALA A 1031 -53.03 -25.11 -1.39
N SER A 1032 -53.38 -23.84 -1.59
CA SER A 1032 -53.96 -22.88 -0.62
C SER A 1032 -53.11 -22.51 0.60
N SER A 1033 -53.06 -21.27 1.08
CA SER A 1033 -53.78 -20.04 0.77
C SER A 1033 -53.06 -18.93 1.53
N LEU A 1034 -52.96 -17.75 0.93
CA LEU A 1034 -52.67 -16.52 1.63
C LEU A 1034 -53.65 -16.31 2.80
N ASN A 1035 -53.13 -15.83 3.93
CA ASN A 1035 -53.77 -14.82 4.79
C ASN A 1035 -52.76 -14.32 5.82
N CYS A 1036 -52.22 -13.12 5.60
CA CYS A 1036 -51.69 -12.27 6.65
C CYS A 1036 -52.45 -10.95 6.60
N SER A 1037 -53.34 -10.75 7.58
CA SER A 1037 -53.89 -9.44 7.92
C SER A 1037 -53.33 -9.02 9.27
N THR A 1038 -52.50 -7.98 9.21
CA THR A 1038 -52.45 -6.76 10.05
C THR A 1038 -52.34 -6.83 11.59
N SER A 1039 -51.29 -6.13 12.05
CA SER A 1039 -51.23 -5.09 13.12
C SER A 1039 -50.13 -5.38 14.15
N ALA A 1040 -49.43 -4.42 14.76
CA ALA A 1040 -49.13 -3.02 14.50
C ALA A 1040 -47.87 -2.68 15.35
N GLY A 1041 -47.00 -1.80 14.85
CA GLY A 1041 -46.03 -1.08 15.70
C GLY A 1041 -44.63 -1.69 15.78
N SER A 1042 -43.74 -1.27 14.88
CA SER A 1042 -42.40 -0.74 15.18
C SER A 1042 -41.55 -0.68 13.90
N SER A 1043 -41.11 0.53 13.54
CA SER A 1043 -39.93 0.86 12.71
C SER A 1043 -39.84 0.33 11.27
N PRO A 1044 -39.86 1.17 10.22
CA PRO A 1044 -39.52 0.71 8.88
C PRO A 1044 -37.99 0.66 8.70
N LEU A 1045 -37.45 -0.54 8.74
CA LEU A 1045 -36.24 -0.89 7.98
C LEU A 1045 -36.50 -0.58 6.49
N PRO A 1046 -35.49 -0.15 5.69
CA PRO A 1046 -35.70 0.03 4.25
C PRO A 1046 -35.91 -1.34 3.59
N ILE A 1047 -37.12 -1.55 3.10
CA ILE A 1047 -37.51 -2.69 2.26
C ILE A 1047 -36.74 -2.58 0.93
N PRO A 1048 -36.17 -3.66 0.36
CA PRO A 1048 -35.51 -3.58 -0.94
C PRO A 1048 -36.55 -3.24 -2.02
N LEU A 1049 -36.33 -2.15 -2.76
CA LEU A 1049 -37.11 -1.75 -3.93
C LEU A 1049 -36.98 -2.84 -5.01
N LEU A 1050 -37.92 -3.79 -5.04
CA LEU A 1050 -38.16 -4.64 -6.21
C LEU A 1050 -38.60 -3.73 -7.37
N SER A 1051 -37.74 -3.57 -8.37
CA SER A 1051 -38.10 -2.85 -9.60
C SER A 1051 -38.79 -3.80 -10.57
N TYR A 1052 -40.02 -3.49 -10.97
CA TYR A 1052 -40.75 -4.29 -11.94
C TYR A 1052 -40.30 -3.92 -13.36
N HIS A 1053 -40.29 -4.89 -14.27
CA HIS A 1053 -39.96 -4.66 -15.68
C HIS A 1053 -41.06 -3.86 -16.38
N ALA A 1054 -42.32 -4.10 -16.03
CA ALA A 1054 -43.44 -3.34 -16.57
C ALA A 1054 -44.61 -3.22 -15.57
N PHE A 1055 -45.23 -2.05 -15.53
CA PHE A 1055 -46.55 -1.84 -14.93
C PHE A 1055 -47.62 -2.05 -15.99
N VAL A 1056 -48.62 -2.90 -15.76
CA VAL A 1056 -49.69 -3.18 -16.72
C VAL A 1056 -50.99 -2.55 -16.23
N SER A 1057 -51.45 -1.55 -16.97
CA SER A 1057 -52.71 -0.84 -16.72
C SER A 1057 -53.77 -1.28 -17.71
N TYR A 1058 -54.89 -1.76 -17.19
CA TYR A 1058 -56.00 -2.37 -17.95
C TYR A 1058 -57.29 -2.23 -17.16
N SER A 1059 -58.45 -2.51 -17.79
CA SER A 1059 -59.74 -2.45 -17.10
C SER A 1059 -60.02 -3.72 -16.31
N LYS A 1060 -60.58 -3.61 -15.10
CA LYS A 1060 -60.98 -4.76 -14.30
C LYS A 1060 -61.90 -5.74 -15.04
N LYS A 1061 -62.76 -5.25 -15.96
CA LYS A 1061 -63.65 -6.10 -16.77
C LYS A 1061 -62.91 -6.99 -17.77
N ASP A 1062 -61.72 -6.58 -18.20
CA ASP A 1062 -60.90 -7.30 -19.17
C ASP A 1062 -59.79 -8.13 -18.51
N GLU A 1063 -59.73 -8.15 -17.17
CA GLU A 1063 -58.66 -8.77 -16.38
C GLU A 1063 -58.37 -10.21 -16.80
N LYS A 1064 -59.42 -11.02 -17.01
CA LYS A 1064 -59.23 -12.41 -17.42
C LYS A 1064 -58.52 -12.53 -18.77
N MET A 1065 -58.88 -11.69 -19.74
CA MET A 1065 -58.25 -11.67 -21.06
C MET A 1065 -56.81 -11.16 -20.98
N VAL A 1066 -56.57 -10.06 -20.26
CA VAL A 1066 -55.23 -9.46 -20.13
C VAL A 1066 -54.28 -10.40 -19.38
N VAL A 1067 -54.73 -11.01 -18.27
CA VAL A 1067 -53.90 -11.94 -17.51
C VAL A 1067 -53.61 -13.20 -18.32
N ASP A 1068 -54.63 -13.80 -18.96
CA ASP A 1068 -54.46 -15.06 -19.67
C ASP A 1068 -53.67 -14.90 -20.98
N GLN A 1069 -53.87 -13.81 -21.73
CA GLN A 1069 -53.30 -13.63 -23.08
C GLN A 1069 -52.06 -12.74 -23.13
N LEU A 1070 -51.84 -11.85 -22.16
CA LEU A 1070 -50.72 -10.90 -22.15
C LEU A 1070 -49.75 -11.14 -20.99
N CYS A 1071 -50.25 -11.18 -19.75
CA CYS A 1071 -49.39 -11.22 -18.58
C CYS A 1071 -48.79 -12.61 -18.32
N ARG A 1072 -49.56 -13.71 -18.41
CA ARG A 1072 -49.04 -15.07 -18.21
C ARG A 1072 -47.90 -15.42 -19.16
N PRO A 1073 -47.98 -15.18 -20.48
CA PRO A 1073 -46.86 -15.44 -21.39
C PRO A 1073 -45.60 -14.62 -21.04
N LEU A 1074 -45.76 -13.37 -20.59
CA LEU A 1074 -44.64 -12.53 -20.17
C LEU A 1074 -44.03 -12.97 -18.83
N GLU A 1075 -44.86 -13.39 -17.87
CA GLU A 1075 -44.41 -13.92 -16.57
C GLU A 1075 -43.74 -15.30 -16.74
N ASP A 1076 -44.21 -16.15 -17.66
CA ASP A 1076 -43.57 -17.43 -18.04
C ASP A 1076 -42.18 -17.21 -18.67
N GLU A 1077 -41.93 -16.01 -19.23
CA GLU A 1077 -40.65 -15.58 -19.73
C GLU A 1077 -39.79 -14.84 -18.68
N ASP A 1078 -40.09 -14.90 -17.38
CA ASP A 1078 -39.37 -14.23 -16.27
C ASP A 1078 -39.46 -12.69 -16.24
N TYR A 1079 -40.40 -12.05 -16.96
CA TYR A 1079 -40.67 -10.63 -16.75
C TYR A 1079 -41.43 -10.41 -15.43
N GLN A 1080 -40.86 -9.63 -14.52
CA GLN A 1080 -41.57 -9.18 -13.31
C GLN A 1080 -42.57 -8.07 -13.67
N LEU A 1081 -43.85 -8.39 -13.62
CA LEU A 1081 -44.95 -7.46 -13.92
C LEU A 1081 -45.66 -6.98 -12.64
N CYS A 1082 -46.05 -5.71 -12.62
CA CYS A 1082 -46.95 -5.14 -11.61
C CYS A 1082 -48.27 -4.76 -12.28
N LEU A 1083 -49.39 -5.35 -11.87
CA LEU A 1083 -50.69 -5.14 -12.50
C LEU A 1083 -51.58 -4.21 -11.67
N LEU A 1084 -52.23 -3.24 -12.32
CA LEU A 1084 -53.09 -2.23 -11.69
C LEU A 1084 -54.12 -2.81 -10.70
N HIS A 1085 -54.78 -3.91 -11.05
CA HIS A 1085 -55.86 -4.48 -10.23
C HIS A 1085 -55.47 -5.73 -9.40
N ARG A 1086 -54.28 -6.30 -9.64
CA ARG A 1086 -53.75 -7.45 -8.87
C ARG A 1086 -52.82 -6.99 -7.76
N ASP A 1087 -51.94 -6.04 -8.09
CA ASP A 1087 -50.80 -5.62 -7.27
C ASP A 1087 -50.92 -4.14 -6.82
N GLY A 1088 -51.93 -3.41 -7.35
CA GLY A 1088 -52.23 -2.02 -6.99
C GLY A 1088 -52.98 -1.84 -5.67
N PRO A 1089 -53.03 -0.60 -5.13
CA PRO A 1089 -53.66 -0.31 -3.86
C PRO A 1089 -55.16 -0.67 -3.87
N THR A 1090 -55.65 -1.27 -2.78
CA THR A 1090 -57.07 -1.61 -2.64
C THR A 1090 -57.90 -0.34 -2.45
N TYR A 1091 -59.00 -0.19 -3.20
CA TYR A 1091 -59.84 1.01 -3.28
C TYR A 1091 -60.67 1.32 -2.00
N ASN A 1092 -60.09 1.18 -0.81
CA ASN A 1092 -60.74 1.52 0.45
C ASN A 1092 -59.86 2.49 1.26
N SER A 1093 -60.33 3.74 1.36
CA SER A 1093 -59.91 4.85 2.23
C SER A 1093 -58.99 5.95 1.63
N ASN A 1094 -59.44 7.21 1.80
CA ASN A 1094 -58.83 8.52 1.50
C ASN A 1094 -58.39 8.84 0.06
N LEU A 1095 -59.18 9.69 -0.62
CA LEU A 1095 -59.05 10.08 -2.04
C LEU A 1095 -57.69 10.66 -2.47
N HIS A 1096 -56.91 11.24 -1.54
CA HIS A 1096 -55.62 11.89 -1.84
C HIS A 1096 -54.40 10.97 -1.66
N ALA A 1097 -54.50 9.87 -0.91
CA ALA A 1097 -53.37 8.96 -0.70
C ALA A 1097 -53.19 7.95 -1.85
N ILE A 1098 -54.27 7.65 -2.58
CA ILE A 1098 -54.29 6.65 -3.66
C ILE A 1098 -53.45 7.11 -4.87
N SER A 1099 -53.42 8.41 -5.19
CA SER A 1099 -52.63 8.92 -6.31
C SER A 1099 -51.13 8.75 -6.07
N ASP A 1100 -50.66 9.06 -4.86
CA ASP A 1100 -49.23 9.07 -4.55
C ASP A 1100 -48.67 7.65 -4.47
N GLU A 1101 -49.46 6.71 -3.93
CA GLU A 1101 -49.09 5.30 -3.87
C GLU A 1101 -49.13 4.63 -5.25
N LEU A 1102 -50.13 4.96 -6.08
CA LEU A 1102 -50.18 4.50 -7.48
C LEU A 1102 -49.03 5.07 -8.31
N ILE A 1103 -48.69 6.36 -8.14
CA ILE A 1103 -47.55 7.00 -8.81
C ILE A 1103 -46.25 6.34 -8.37
N ALA A 1104 -46.06 6.09 -7.07
CA ALA A 1104 -44.86 5.41 -6.55
C ALA A 1104 -44.69 4.00 -7.13
N GLN A 1105 -45.78 3.23 -7.23
CA GLN A 1105 -45.75 1.90 -7.85
C GLN A 1105 -45.46 1.97 -9.36
N MET A 1106 -46.06 2.92 -10.09
CA MET A 1106 -45.79 3.13 -11.51
C MET A 1106 -44.32 3.55 -11.73
N ASP A 1107 -43.79 4.49 -10.94
CA ASP A 1107 -42.39 4.96 -11.01
C ASP A 1107 -41.37 3.86 -10.69
N SER A 1108 -41.75 2.89 -9.85
CA SER A 1108 -40.92 1.71 -9.55
C SER A 1108 -40.78 0.73 -10.73
N SER A 1109 -41.55 0.91 -11.80
CA SER A 1109 -41.52 0.07 -13.00
C SER A 1109 -40.71 0.69 -14.14
N GLN A 1110 -40.02 -0.11 -14.96
CA GLN A 1110 -39.19 0.41 -16.07
C GLN A 1110 -40.02 0.90 -17.27
N CYS A 1111 -41.20 0.33 -17.50
CA CYS A 1111 -42.13 0.77 -18.53
C CYS A 1111 -43.59 0.58 -18.10
N LEU A 1112 -44.51 1.24 -18.81
CA LEU A 1112 -45.97 1.12 -18.65
C LEU A 1112 -46.57 0.46 -19.88
N ILE A 1113 -47.25 -0.66 -19.70
CA ILE A 1113 -48.09 -1.29 -20.73
C ILE A 1113 -49.54 -0.86 -20.49
N LEU A 1114 -50.08 -0.04 -21.39
CA LEU A 1114 -51.43 0.48 -21.33
C LEU A 1114 -52.33 -0.31 -22.29
N VAL A 1115 -53.20 -1.15 -21.74
CA VAL A 1115 -54.14 -1.96 -22.53
C VAL A 1115 -55.42 -1.16 -22.74
N LEU A 1116 -55.55 -0.60 -23.95
CA LEU A 1116 -56.67 0.24 -24.34
C LEU A 1116 -57.77 -0.59 -24.97
N THR A 1117 -58.80 -0.87 -24.19
CA THR A 1117 -60.07 -1.46 -24.62
C THR A 1117 -61.20 -0.44 -24.49
N LYS A 1118 -62.36 -0.73 -25.09
CA LYS A 1118 -63.58 0.07 -24.86
C LYS A 1118 -63.92 0.17 -23.37
N HIS A 1119 -63.74 -0.89 -22.60
CA HIS A 1119 -64.01 -0.90 -21.16
C HIS A 1119 -63.01 -0.07 -20.35
N PHE A 1120 -61.74 0.00 -20.76
CA PHE A 1120 -60.76 0.87 -20.10
C PHE A 1120 -61.10 2.35 -20.28
N LEU A 1121 -61.45 2.74 -21.52
CA LEU A 1121 -61.80 4.12 -21.85
C LEU A 1121 -63.11 4.59 -21.17
N GLU A 1122 -64.09 3.69 -21.05
CA GLU A 1122 -65.38 4.02 -20.46
C GLU A 1122 -65.38 4.06 -18.92
N ASN A 1123 -64.45 3.35 -18.25
CA ASN A 1123 -64.41 3.21 -16.79
C ASN A 1123 -63.14 3.80 -16.17
N GLU A 1124 -61.96 3.21 -16.40
CA GLU A 1124 -60.72 3.58 -15.70
C GLU A 1124 -60.22 4.97 -16.13
N TRP A 1125 -60.18 5.24 -17.45
CA TRP A 1125 -59.66 6.50 -17.99
C TRP A 1125 -60.51 7.73 -17.63
N LYS A 1126 -61.76 7.56 -17.17
CA LYS A 1126 -62.59 8.66 -16.69
C LYS A 1126 -62.25 9.10 -15.27
N THR A 1127 -61.49 8.30 -14.53
CA THR A 1127 -61.10 8.64 -13.16
C THR A 1127 -59.92 9.61 -13.18
N LEU A 1128 -60.03 10.69 -12.39
CA LEU A 1128 -58.97 11.72 -12.31
C LEU A 1128 -57.63 11.12 -11.88
N GLN A 1129 -57.65 10.16 -10.97
CA GLN A 1129 -56.46 9.50 -10.43
C GLN A 1129 -55.67 8.75 -11.51
N ILE A 1130 -56.34 7.96 -12.36
CA ILE A 1130 -55.72 7.24 -13.47
C ILE A 1130 -55.21 8.22 -14.53
N LYS A 1131 -56.00 9.25 -14.87
CA LYS A 1131 -55.57 10.29 -15.82
C LYS A 1131 -54.29 10.99 -15.35
N THR A 1132 -54.26 11.48 -14.11
CA THR A 1132 -53.11 12.22 -13.57
C THR A 1132 -51.88 11.34 -13.42
N SER A 1133 -52.02 10.10 -12.90
CA SER A 1133 -50.86 9.19 -12.73
C SER A 1133 -50.23 8.79 -14.07
N HIS A 1134 -51.06 8.49 -15.08
CA HIS A 1134 -50.57 8.09 -16.40
C HIS A 1134 -50.01 9.28 -17.19
N GLN A 1135 -50.55 10.48 -17.02
CA GLN A 1135 -49.97 11.71 -17.60
C GLN A 1135 -48.61 12.04 -16.97
N LEU A 1136 -48.46 11.93 -15.65
CA LEU A 1136 -47.20 12.17 -14.96
C LEU A 1136 -46.14 11.15 -15.40
N PHE A 1137 -46.50 9.86 -15.46
CA PHE A 1137 -45.61 8.81 -15.95
C PHE A 1137 -45.21 9.03 -17.41
N ALA A 1138 -46.17 9.35 -18.30
CA ALA A 1138 -45.91 9.61 -19.73
C ALA A 1138 -45.15 10.92 -20.01
N LYS A 1139 -45.12 11.87 -19.06
CA LYS A 1139 -44.28 13.09 -19.15
C LYS A 1139 -42.80 12.78 -18.88
N ASN A 1140 -42.50 11.71 -18.16
CA ASN A 1140 -41.14 11.32 -17.85
C ASN A 1140 -40.48 10.68 -19.08
N ARG A 1141 -39.58 11.41 -19.76
CA ARG A 1141 -38.90 10.96 -20.99
C ARG A 1141 -38.00 9.72 -20.79
N SER A 1142 -37.65 9.37 -19.55
CA SER A 1142 -36.84 8.19 -19.23
C SER A 1142 -37.64 6.89 -19.18
N LYS A 1143 -38.96 6.97 -19.05
CA LYS A 1143 -39.86 5.82 -18.91
C LYS A 1143 -40.59 5.56 -20.22
N ARG A 1144 -40.74 4.29 -20.61
CA ARG A 1144 -41.41 3.90 -21.85
C ARG A 1144 -42.89 3.63 -21.60
N VAL A 1145 -43.76 4.11 -22.47
CA VAL A 1145 -45.18 3.71 -22.53
C VAL A 1145 -45.40 2.88 -23.78
N ILE A 1146 -46.05 1.73 -23.64
CA ILE A 1146 -46.43 0.82 -24.71
C ILE A 1146 -47.94 0.71 -24.68
N ALA A 1147 -48.62 1.21 -25.70
CA ALA A 1147 -50.06 1.14 -25.80
C ALA A 1147 -50.48 -0.07 -26.64
N VAL A 1148 -51.23 -0.98 -26.02
CA VAL A 1148 -51.83 -2.14 -26.68
C VAL A 1148 -53.27 -1.82 -27.00
N LEU A 1149 -53.61 -1.73 -28.28
CA LEU A 1149 -54.95 -1.38 -28.76
C LEU A 1149 -55.79 -2.65 -28.94
N GLY A 1150 -56.90 -2.75 -28.20
CA GLY A 1150 -57.90 -3.81 -28.32
C GLY A 1150 -58.91 -3.57 -29.44
N ASP A 1151 -59.76 -4.57 -29.71
CA ASP A 1151 -60.71 -4.54 -30.82
C ASP A 1151 -61.72 -3.39 -30.70
N GLY A 1152 -61.87 -2.61 -31.79
CA GLY A 1152 -62.87 -1.54 -31.90
C GLY A 1152 -62.48 -0.20 -31.27
N VAL A 1153 -61.21 -0.01 -30.89
CA VAL A 1153 -60.69 1.29 -30.43
C VAL A 1153 -60.01 2.02 -31.60
N ASP A 1154 -60.70 3.02 -32.18
CA ASP A 1154 -60.09 3.91 -33.17
C ASP A 1154 -59.25 4.99 -32.45
N ALA A 1155 -57.94 5.01 -32.73
CA ALA A 1155 -57.01 5.94 -32.11
C ALA A 1155 -57.32 7.43 -32.43
N ASN A 1156 -58.11 7.71 -33.46
CA ASN A 1156 -58.53 9.06 -33.84
C ASN A 1156 -59.75 9.57 -33.05
N LEU A 1157 -60.45 8.68 -32.32
CA LEU A 1157 -61.63 9.00 -31.51
C LEU A 1157 -61.32 9.11 -30.01
N LEU A 1158 -60.04 9.15 -29.64
CA LEU A 1158 -59.58 9.26 -28.26
C LEU A 1158 -59.52 10.72 -27.81
N ASP A 1159 -59.81 10.96 -26.53
CA ASP A 1159 -59.71 12.26 -25.86
C ASP A 1159 -58.31 12.89 -26.10
N ASP A 1160 -58.24 14.22 -26.25
CA ASP A 1160 -57.05 14.96 -26.67
C ASP A 1160 -55.82 14.64 -25.79
N GLU A 1161 -56.05 14.43 -24.49
CA GLU A 1161 -55.01 14.07 -23.52
C GLU A 1161 -54.39 12.70 -23.80
N LEU A 1162 -55.22 11.67 -24.06
CA LEU A 1162 -54.74 10.32 -24.37
C LEU A 1162 -54.14 10.28 -25.77
N GLY A 1163 -54.71 11.03 -26.72
CA GLY A 1163 -54.15 11.21 -28.06
C GLY A 1163 -52.72 11.75 -28.03
N GLN A 1164 -52.41 12.70 -27.15
CA GLN A 1164 -51.05 13.23 -26.96
C GLN A 1164 -50.07 12.18 -26.42
N ILE A 1165 -50.48 11.39 -25.42
CA ILE A 1165 -49.65 10.30 -24.89
C ILE A 1165 -49.37 9.29 -26.00
N LEU A 1166 -50.39 8.86 -26.72
CA LEU A 1166 -50.24 7.83 -27.75
C LEU A 1166 -49.42 8.30 -28.94
N ARG A 1167 -49.45 9.59 -29.34
CA ARG A 1167 -48.68 10.09 -30.51
C ARG A 1167 -47.16 10.01 -30.31
N LYS A 1168 -46.70 9.98 -29.06
CA LYS A 1168 -45.28 10.00 -28.69
C LYS A 1168 -44.72 8.63 -28.29
N HIS A 1169 -45.56 7.59 -28.25
CA HIS A 1169 -45.24 6.29 -27.65
C HIS A 1169 -45.62 5.12 -28.56
N THR A 1170 -45.03 3.95 -28.30
CA THR A 1170 -45.23 2.77 -29.15
C THR A 1170 -46.66 2.26 -29.08
N ARG A 1171 -47.26 1.97 -30.25
CA ARG A 1171 -48.62 1.45 -30.38
C ARG A 1171 -48.59 0.07 -31.02
N ILE A 1172 -49.31 -0.88 -30.44
CA ILE A 1172 -49.35 -2.26 -30.91
C ILE A 1172 -50.81 -2.72 -30.94
N GLU A 1173 -51.29 -3.14 -32.10
CA GLU A 1173 -52.64 -3.72 -32.23
C GLU A 1173 -52.64 -5.18 -31.79
N MET A 1174 -53.56 -5.55 -30.90
CA MET A 1174 -53.57 -6.85 -30.23
C MET A 1174 -53.77 -8.05 -31.20
N ARG A 1175 -54.37 -7.82 -32.38
CA ARG A 1175 -54.57 -8.85 -33.43
C ARG A 1175 -53.51 -8.85 -34.54
N SER A 1176 -52.47 -8.02 -34.43
CA SER A 1176 -51.41 -8.00 -35.44
C SER A 1176 -50.63 -9.33 -35.44
N HIS A 1177 -50.34 -9.87 -36.62
CA HIS A 1177 -49.49 -11.06 -36.77
C HIS A 1177 -48.06 -10.84 -36.22
N LEU A 1178 -47.65 -9.58 -36.01
CA LEU A 1178 -46.36 -9.18 -35.42
C LEU A 1178 -46.48 -8.74 -33.95
N PHE A 1179 -47.63 -8.95 -33.31
CA PHE A 1179 -47.92 -8.47 -31.96
C PHE A 1179 -46.79 -8.75 -30.96
N TRP A 1180 -46.41 -10.01 -30.80
CA TRP A 1180 -45.37 -10.42 -29.85
C TRP A 1180 -43.99 -9.88 -30.24
N THR A 1181 -43.64 -9.89 -31.52
CA THR A 1181 -42.34 -9.37 -31.99
C THR A 1181 -42.19 -7.88 -31.69
N LEU A 1182 -43.23 -7.09 -31.96
CA LEU A 1182 -43.26 -5.66 -31.66
C LEU A 1182 -43.24 -5.42 -30.14
N LEU A 1183 -43.98 -6.22 -29.37
CA LEU A 1183 -44.04 -6.10 -27.91
C LEU A 1183 -42.67 -6.38 -27.27
N HIS A 1184 -42.03 -7.51 -27.59
CA HIS A 1184 -40.71 -7.86 -27.05
C HIS A 1184 -39.62 -6.87 -27.45
N SER A 1185 -39.66 -6.33 -28.68
CA SER A 1185 -38.72 -5.28 -29.11
C SER A 1185 -38.92 -3.94 -28.39
N SER A 1186 -40.12 -3.71 -27.85
CA SER A 1186 -40.49 -2.48 -27.16
C SER A 1186 -40.24 -2.56 -25.65
N LEU A 1187 -40.29 -3.77 -25.08
CA LEU A 1187 -40.00 -4.03 -23.67
C LEU A 1187 -38.51 -3.75 -23.35
N PRO A 1188 -38.19 -3.36 -22.11
CA PRO A 1188 -36.81 -3.14 -21.68
C PRO A 1188 -35.95 -4.41 -21.87
N SER A 1189 -34.72 -4.23 -22.37
CA SER A 1189 -33.74 -5.31 -22.54
C SER A 1189 -33.33 -5.90 -21.20
N ARG A 1190 -33.38 -7.24 -21.06
CA ARG A 1190 -32.89 -7.94 -19.86
C ARG A 1190 -31.39 -7.65 -19.67
N LEU A 1191 -31.04 -6.90 -18.63
CA LEU A 1191 -29.65 -6.67 -18.24
C LEU A 1191 -29.49 -6.92 -16.74
N PRO A 1192 -28.40 -7.60 -16.32
CA PRO A 1192 -28.08 -7.76 -14.91
C PRO A 1192 -27.68 -6.41 -14.30
N LEU A 1193 -28.30 -6.07 -13.16
CA LEU A 1193 -27.99 -4.88 -12.34
C LEU A 1193 -26.47 -4.81 -12.07
N PRO A 1194 -25.80 -3.64 -12.30
CA PRO A 1194 -25.77 -2.56 -11.30
C PRO A 1194 -25.59 -1.13 -11.92
N PRO A 1195 -25.25 -0.09 -11.14
CA PRO A 1195 -26.11 0.94 -10.55
C PRO A 1195 -26.19 2.27 -11.35
N ASN A 1196 -27.17 3.07 -10.94
CA ASN A 1196 -27.70 4.30 -11.53
C ASN A 1196 -26.69 5.39 -11.92
N ASP A 1197 -27.02 5.95 -13.08
CA ASP A 1197 -26.56 7.15 -13.76
C ASP A 1197 -27.23 8.41 -13.16
N ASP A 1198 -26.71 9.61 -13.46
CA ASP A 1198 -27.52 10.83 -13.46
C ASP A 1198 -26.82 11.92 -14.30
N SER A 1199 -27.21 12.02 -15.57
CA SER A 1199 -26.94 13.21 -16.40
C SER A 1199 -28.10 13.45 -17.35
N SER A 1200 -29.13 14.15 -16.87
CA SER A 1200 -30.09 14.84 -17.73
C SER A 1200 -30.73 16.06 -17.04
N GLN A 1201 -29.88 17.00 -16.60
CA GLN A 1201 -30.27 18.38 -16.29
C GLN A 1201 -29.32 19.39 -16.98
N LEU A 1202 -29.19 19.29 -18.31
CA LEU A 1202 -28.64 20.38 -19.12
C LEU A 1202 -29.69 20.66 -20.19
N TYR A 1203 -30.46 21.74 -20.07
CA TYR A 1203 -30.98 22.51 -21.21
C TYR A 1203 -31.84 23.73 -20.82
N SER A 1204 -32.10 23.99 -19.53
CA SER A 1204 -33.00 25.08 -19.11
C SER A 1204 -32.35 26.35 -18.54
N ASP A 1205 -31.06 26.34 -18.17
CA ASP A 1205 -30.46 27.45 -17.40
C ASP A 1205 -29.51 28.34 -18.22
N ILE A 1206 -29.52 28.23 -19.55
CA ILE A 1206 -28.58 28.92 -20.46
C ILE A 1206 -28.90 30.42 -20.64
N TYR A 1207 -30.07 30.91 -20.21
CA TYR A 1207 -30.43 32.33 -20.31
C TYR A 1207 -30.97 32.83 -18.96
N GLY A 1208 -30.04 33.18 -18.06
CA GLY A 1208 -30.34 33.79 -16.77
C GLY A 1208 -31.05 35.14 -16.94
N ILE A 1209 -32.25 35.24 -16.37
CA ILE A 1209 -32.94 36.51 -16.13
C ILE A 1209 -32.28 37.17 -14.91
N VAL A 1210 -31.78 38.38 -15.10
CA VAL A 1210 -31.13 39.21 -14.07
C VAL A 1210 -32.17 39.76 -13.10
N PRO A 1211 -32.02 39.64 -11.77
CA PRO A 1211 -32.77 40.43 -10.81
C PRO A 1211 -32.34 41.90 -10.91
N SER A 1212 -33.31 42.80 -11.05
CA SER A 1212 -33.14 44.22 -11.37
C SER A 1212 -32.46 45.09 -10.29
N ASP A 1213 -32.01 44.52 -9.18
CA ASP A 1213 -31.52 45.28 -8.02
C ASP A 1213 -29.98 45.32 -7.92
N VAL A 1214 -29.27 44.96 -8.99
CA VAL A 1214 -27.78 44.98 -9.06
C VAL A 1214 -27.25 45.67 -10.32
N VAL A 1215 -27.90 46.75 -10.77
CA VAL A 1215 -27.29 47.71 -11.71
C VAL A 1215 -26.87 48.96 -10.97
#